data_AF-A0A815IAJ3-F1
#
_entry.id   AF-A0A815IAJ3-F1
#
_cell.length_a   1.000
_cell.length_b   1.000
_cell.length_c   1.000
_cell.angle_alpha   90.00
_cell.angle_beta   90.00
_cell.angle_gamma   90.00
#
_symmetry.space_group_name_H-M   'P 1'
#
loop_
_entity.id
_entity.type
_entity.pdbx_description
1 polymer ?
#
loop_
_entity_poly.entity_id
_entity_poly.type
_entity_poly.pdbx_seq_one_letter_code
_entity_poly.pdbx_strand_id
1 'polypeptide(L)'
;MDFHFKSYDYDPSRIFEIEKTLVDDGYVRIQFSDQHLPNDNDFPTNMEKFFIDIIQKLGGQCLTHNEQNDSFVWHVQPIQTNSKIQKQSLARSQTDDEFLFHTDCSYEINPPEYMALFVLEQDQFGGGQLEVIQLSDILQSLSIKTRQKLSNENFRINIPLEFRKSKELDHINAPILLDHDKIRYRSDILSEQNHEELNELNLIIQQVKKYQPELNKYTMIILNNQKYLHGRTKILDHRRHLLRVRFNRTCSYDVHSIYEKEKLFPEYLTFSNDFYDYLQNQHENLQKILSLIVQQYDQPASLGEEIRQTFQFNSKIDQIIKQLNIYRPNYQMNSYRPDLMFSEGNLFKINGKYSFQPKICEINARFPFNGYFLSAALCSTDCHNRYSQKSSRIIETMIQTSKFDLTKRMFIVKSKEHGYDIHLFQQYWTKKSFQQYEILNLSDQILEYLICNNEINYINDLRTIFLLHDKRLFSLLSNQPFLYSLLNDNQQKPISQIIPKTFVINKIPNYLKDSIVHNKQDWCIKPNSGGKGENITIGVDVTSDEWSKQLLDSTHEQWIVQEYCEYVQYKSMNLCGMLLCFNEQCFNMGIIRMAPNKIVNISRGGYYILPFVHQQYIHSMNDKSILTKEKLHEQLIELKTTDKYWNQSVYLSSSGGSGGKRLFFATDIQENLRQRQILVNMMLDENIISDRDICLNLFQYGNIYRSFEIFNDFCSMANCTTIPMGADASNEDIYEMIEYFKPNVLMGSPYRLMQLAFYLEKQEKNEIYLEKIYFACESLDKIKQDYFRRIFHCSIYIGFYGSAETGVYACQSPKYSSTKIYLYPKELVQIEIVDSKIIVTNLIRKRNQLICFDSGDLGRLVSRNENSKYGLIEVFCSERLILIGDDDLSKSDIEETMKQIDVTEWQLIIDNISHEKINKILLLFRYVKSDLTSNEILEKTVQNYLQKCFEKPLSNLSEELTLQFEPIEFDQLIRNKTSNKLLKIIDRRF
;
A
#
# COMPACT_ATOMS: atom_id res chain seq x y z
N MET A 1 22.24 20.40 -13.75
CA MET A 1 22.63 19.81 -12.46
C MET A 1 23.71 18.79 -12.75
N ASP A 2 24.88 18.93 -12.16
CA ASP A 2 25.94 17.93 -12.31
C ASP A 2 25.47 16.61 -11.66
N PHE A 3 25.58 15.53 -12.44
CA PHE A 3 25.27 14.18 -11.97
C PHE A 3 26.29 13.80 -10.91
N HIS A 4 26.01 14.07 -9.64
CA HIS A 4 26.84 13.64 -8.53
C HIS A 4 26.53 12.17 -8.25
N PHE A 5 27.42 11.27 -8.68
CA PHE A 5 27.40 9.89 -8.19
C PHE A 5 27.48 9.92 -6.67
N LYS A 6 26.45 9.39 -6.00
CA LYS A 6 26.49 9.26 -4.55
C LYS A 6 27.54 8.22 -4.18
N SER A 7 28.54 8.70 -3.45
CA SER A 7 29.62 7.88 -2.90
C SER A 7 29.41 7.74 -1.40
N TYR A 8 29.60 6.53 -0.90
CA TYR A 8 29.46 6.20 0.51
C TYR A 8 30.77 5.64 1.04
N ASP A 9 31.16 6.02 2.25
CA ASP A 9 32.05 5.17 3.04
C ASP A 9 31.20 4.04 3.63
N TYR A 10 31.69 2.81 3.56
CA TYR A 10 30.93 1.64 4.00
C TYR A 10 30.68 1.68 5.50
N ASP A 11 29.40 1.69 5.87
CA ASP A 11 28.90 1.55 7.23
C ASP A 11 27.71 0.57 7.22
N PRO A 12 27.74 -0.54 7.99
CA PRO A 12 26.63 -1.48 8.08
C PRO A 12 25.27 -0.85 8.42
N SER A 13 25.25 0.27 9.15
CA SER A 13 24.01 0.99 9.48
C SER A 13 23.38 1.72 8.28
N ARG A 14 24.15 1.94 7.21
CA ARG A 14 23.73 2.67 6.01
C ARG A 14 23.33 1.77 4.84
N ILE A 15 23.26 0.46 5.04
CA ILE A 15 22.87 -0.52 4.00
C ILE A 15 21.56 -0.11 3.30
N PHE A 16 20.57 0.36 4.07
CA PHE A 16 19.29 0.79 3.51
C PHE A 16 19.41 2.04 2.61
N GLU A 17 20.29 2.99 2.96
CA GLU A 17 20.54 4.18 2.13
C GLU A 17 21.23 3.83 0.81
N ILE A 18 22.20 2.90 0.87
CA ILE A 18 22.92 2.37 -0.29
C ILE A 18 21.95 1.61 -1.20
N GLU A 19 21.10 0.77 -0.61
CA GLU A 19 20.07 0.03 -1.33
C GLU A 19 19.09 0.98 -2.03
N LYS A 20 18.58 1.98 -1.32
CA LYS A 20 17.68 3.00 -1.87
C LYS A 20 18.33 3.75 -3.02
N THR A 21 19.58 4.16 -2.87
CA THR A 21 20.34 4.84 -3.93
C THR A 21 20.50 3.97 -5.17
N LEU A 22 20.76 2.68 -4.98
CA LEU A 22 20.84 1.74 -6.10
C LEU A 22 19.49 1.57 -6.82
N VAL A 23 18.34 1.65 -6.11
CA VAL A 23 17.00 1.67 -6.73
C VAL A 23 16.78 2.95 -7.53
N ASP A 24 17.01 4.10 -6.89
CA ASP A 24 16.65 5.40 -7.42
C ASP A 24 17.56 5.79 -8.60
N ASP A 25 18.87 5.61 -8.44
CA ASP A 25 19.89 6.11 -9.36
C ASP A 25 20.45 4.99 -10.28
N GLY A 26 20.28 3.71 -9.91
CA GLY A 26 20.83 2.58 -10.66
C GLY A 26 22.37 2.48 -10.61
N TYR A 27 23.03 3.27 -9.79
CA TYR A 27 24.48 3.28 -9.60
C TYR A 27 24.84 3.65 -8.16
N VAL A 28 25.86 3.00 -7.59
CA VAL A 28 26.45 3.45 -6.33
C VAL A 28 27.95 3.14 -6.27
N ARG A 29 28.72 4.04 -5.66
CA ARG A 29 30.13 3.85 -5.31
C ARG A 29 30.27 3.72 -3.80
N ILE A 30 30.99 2.70 -3.34
CA ILE A 30 31.19 2.40 -1.92
C ILE A 30 32.69 2.27 -1.67
N GLN A 31 33.24 3.08 -0.77
CA GLN A 31 34.63 2.99 -0.31
C GLN A 31 34.70 2.19 0.99
N PHE A 32 35.57 1.18 1.04
CA PHE A 32 35.80 0.40 2.26
C PHE A 32 37.10 0.84 2.92
N SER A 33 37.10 0.91 4.25
CA SER A 33 38.29 1.13 5.07
C SER A 33 38.84 -0.20 5.59
N ASP A 34 40.13 -0.24 5.93
CA ASP A 34 40.83 -1.48 6.30
C ASP A 34 40.17 -2.23 7.48
N GLN A 35 39.56 -1.50 8.41
CA GLN A 35 38.86 -2.07 9.57
C GLN A 35 37.58 -2.86 9.21
N HIS A 36 37.03 -2.69 8.00
CA HIS A 36 35.83 -3.38 7.53
C HIS A 36 36.12 -4.52 6.57
N LEU A 37 37.40 -4.80 6.29
CA LEU A 37 37.84 -5.87 5.42
C LEU A 37 38.18 -7.14 6.23
N PRO A 38 38.00 -8.33 5.63
CA PRO A 38 38.39 -9.59 6.26
C PRO A 38 39.92 -9.72 6.40
N ASN A 39 40.37 -10.46 7.42
CA ASN A 39 41.80 -10.70 7.69
C ASN A 39 42.54 -11.40 6.54
N ASP A 40 43.82 -11.04 6.34
CA ASP A 40 44.69 -11.42 5.20
C ASP A 40 45.14 -12.89 5.12
N ASN A 41 44.81 -13.73 6.10
CA ASN A 41 45.35 -15.10 6.19
C ASN A 41 44.94 -16.02 5.01
N ASP A 42 43.94 -15.64 4.22
CA ASP A 42 43.42 -16.44 3.08
C ASP A 42 42.87 -15.55 1.93
N PHE A 43 43.65 -14.54 1.53
CA PHE A 43 43.38 -13.67 0.39
C PHE A 43 43.70 -14.39 -0.94
N PRO A 44 42.83 -14.40 -1.98
CA PRO A 44 41.63 -13.58 -2.20
C PRO A 44 40.29 -14.25 -1.82
N THR A 45 40.28 -15.51 -1.37
CA THR A 45 39.05 -16.29 -1.09
C THR A 45 38.13 -15.61 -0.07
N ASN A 46 38.71 -14.99 0.97
CA ASN A 46 37.93 -14.24 1.96
C ASN A 46 37.31 -12.97 1.38
N MET A 47 38.00 -12.31 0.44
CA MET A 47 37.48 -11.13 -0.26
C MET A 47 36.33 -11.49 -1.21
N GLU A 48 36.39 -12.64 -1.88
CA GLU A 48 35.29 -13.13 -2.70
C GLU A 48 34.02 -13.36 -1.86
N LYS A 49 34.15 -14.02 -0.70
CA LYS A 49 33.03 -14.24 0.22
C LYS A 49 32.48 -12.92 0.76
N PHE A 50 33.36 -12.00 1.15
CA PHE A 50 32.97 -10.67 1.60
C PHE A 50 32.21 -9.91 0.51
N PHE A 51 32.71 -9.94 -0.71
CA PHE A 51 32.07 -9.29 -1.85
C PHE A 51 30.65 -9.85 -2.08
N ILE A 52 30.50 -11.17 -2.08
CA ILE A 52 29.19 -11.83 -2.23
C ILE A 52 28.24 -11.47 -1.07
N ASP A 53 28.73 -11.45 0.17
CA ASP A 53 27.92 -11.13 1.36
C ASP A 53 27.33 -9.71 1.30
N ILE A 54 28.11 -8.72 0.85
CA ILE A 54 27.62 -7.36 0.65
C ILE A 54 26.52 -7.32 -0.43
N ILE A 55 26.72 -8.01 -1.56
CA ILE A 55 25.71 -8.08 -2.62
C ILE A 55 24.42 -8.74 -2.10
N GLN A 56 24.52 -9.80 -1.30
CA GLN A 56 23.36 -10.47 -0.71
C GLN A 56 22.62 -9.58 0.30
N LYS A 57 23.35 -8.81 1.12
CA LYS A 57 22.77 -7.83 2.05
C LYS A 57 22.03 -6.69 1.35
N LEU A 58 22.45 -6.34 0.13
CA LEU A 58 21.75 -5.39 -0.74
C LEU A 58 20.60 -6.03 -1.55
N GLY A 59 20.22 -7.27 -1.22
CA GLY A 59 19.15 -8.00 -1.88
C GLY A 59 19.52 -8.58 -3.24
N GLY A 60 20.81 -8.78 -3.53
CA GLY A 60 21.30 -9.32 -4.80
C GLY A 60 21.51 -10.83 -4.78
N GLN A 61 21.05 -11.50 -5.85
CA GLN A 61 21.32 -12.92 -6.15
C GLN A 61 22.39 -13.03 -7.23
N CYS A 62 23.58 -13.49 -6.83
CA CYS A 62 24.72 -13.64 -7.73
C CYS A 62 24.49 -14.70 -8.81
N LEU A 63 24.98 -14.42 -10.02
CA LEU A 63 24.91 -15.28 -11.19
C LEU A 63 26.28 -15.92 -11.46
N THR A 64 26.29 -17.16 -11.93
CA THR A 64 27.52 -17.87 -12.29
C THR A 64 28.06 -17.35 -13.64
N HIS A 65 29.39 -17.31 -13.79
CA HIS A 65 30.01 -16.84 -15.03
C HIS A 65 30.13 -17.92 -16.11
N ASN A 66 30.12 -19.20 -15.73
CA ASN A 66 30.16 -20.36 -16.63
C ASN A 66 29.35 -21.52 -16.02
N GLU A 67 28.64 -22.31 -16.83
CA GLU A 67 27.85 -23.46 -16.35
C GLU A 67 28.68 -24.62 -15.78
N GLN A 68 29.99 -24.66 -16.08
CA GLN A 68 30.89 -25.74 -15.68
C GLN A 68 31.64 -25.48 -14.35
N ASN A 69 31.81 -24.21 -13.96
CA ASN A 69 32.48 -23.82 -12.73
C ASN A 69 31.47 -23.01 -11.90
N ASP A 70 31.03 -23.54 -10.77
CA ASP A 70 30.08 -22.93 -9.81
C ASP A 70 30.63 -21.63 -9.13
N SER A 71 31.46 -20.83 -9.82
CA SER A 71 32.01 -19.57 -9.30
C SER A 71 31.16 -18.36 -9.69
N PHE A 72 30.79 -17.58 -8.68
CA PHE A 72 30.04 -16.32 -8.82
C PHE A 72 30.94 -15.10 -9.07
N VAL A 73 32.24 -15.21 -8.74
CA VAL A 73 33.19 -14.11 -8.81
C VAL A 73 34.14 -14.32 -9.97
N TRP A 74 34.29 -13.29 -10.80
CA TRP A 74 35.17 -13.27 -11.95
C TRP A 74 36.37 -12.36 -11.70
N HIS A 75 37.57 -12.88 -11.83
CA HIS A 75 38.80 -12.11 -11.68
C HIS A 75 39.09 -11.35 -12.98
N VAL A 76 39.05 -10.03 -12.89
CA VAL A 76 39.36 -9.09 -13.98
C VAL A 76 40.81 -8.64 -13.81
N GLN A 77 41.72 -9.43 -14.36
CA GLN A 77 43.17 -9.18 -14.36
C GLN A 77 43.76 -9.49 -15.75
N PRO A 78 44.69 -8.67 -16.27
CA PRO A 78 45.37 -8.94 -17.53
C PRO A 78 46.20 -10.23 -17.46
N ILE A 79 45.98 -11.16 -18.39
CA ILE A 79 46.78 -12.40 -18.48
C ILE A 79 47.87 -12.22 -19.53
N GLN A 80 49.13 -12.41 -19.14
CA GLN A 80 50.26 -12.38 -20.08
C GLN A 80 50.32 -13.69 -20.88
N THR A 81 50.04 -13.62 -22.19
CA THR A 81 50.23 -14.76 -23.12
C THR A 81 50.98 -14.31 -24.38
N ASN A 82 52.00 -15.08 -24.78
CA ASN A 82 52.81 -14.82 -25.98
C ASN A 82 52.23 -15.44 -27.26
N SER A 83 51.11 -16.17 -27.17
CA SER A 83 50.46 -16.83 -28.30
C SER A 83 49.27 -16.00 -28.83
N LYS A 84 49.31 -15.61 -30.12
CA LYS A 84 48.18 -14.94 -30.80
C LYS A 84 46.89 -15.76 -30.76
N ILE A 85 46.99 -17.09 -30.76
CA ILE A 85 45.84 -18.01 -30.72
C ILE A 85 45.21 -18.03 -29.33
N GLN A 86 46.02 -18.01 -28.26
CA GLN A 86 45.49 -17.93 -26.89
C GLN A 86 44.89 -16.54 -26.60
N LYS A 87 45.47 -15.45 -27.10
CA LYS A 87 44.88 -14.11 -26.98
C LYS A 87 43.48 -14.01 -27.60
N GLN A 88 43.19 -14.74 -28.69
CA GLN A 88 41.86 -14.76 -29.32
C GLN A 88 40.81 -15.56 -28.53
N SER A 89 41.22 -16.48 -27.66
CA SER A 89 40.32 -17.27 -26.81
C SER A 89 40.06 -16.67 -25.42
N LEU A 90 40.76 -15.57 -25.06
CA LEU A 90 40.59 -14.89 -23.78
C LEU A 90 39.36 -13.98 -23.82
N ALA A 91 38.62 -13.92 -22.71
CA ALA A 91 37.58 -12.92 -22.54
C ALA A 91 38.19 -11.51 -22.59
N ARG A 92 37.53 -10.54 -23.24
CA ARG A 92 38.02 -9.14 -23.35
C ARG A 92 38.41 -8.51 -22.00
N SER A 93 37.74 -8.89 -20.92
CA SER A 93 38.06 -8.46 -19.54
C SER A 93 39.42 -8.95 -19.02
N GLN A 94 40.06 -9.92 -19.66
CA GLN A 94 41.38 -10.48 -19.32
C GLN A 94 42.49 -10.01 -20.27
N THR A 95 42.16 -9.13 -21.23
CA THR A 95 43.11 -8.49 -22.14
C THR A 95 43.51 -7.10 -21.65
N ASP A 96 44.65 -6.58 -22.10
CA ASP A 96 45.15 -5.24 -21.79
C ASP A 96 44.56 -4.15 -22.72
N ASP A 97 43.92 -4.55 -23.82
CA ASP A 97 43.26 -3.66 -24.80
C ASP A 97 42.15 -2.80 -24.18
N GLU A 98 41.77 -1.73 -24.87
CA GLU A 98 40.57 -0.95 -24.55
C GLU A 98 39.30 -1.80 -24.73
N PHE A 99 38.32 -1.62 -23.84
CA PHE A 99 37.00 -2.23 -23.95
C PHE A 99 35.96 -1.14 -24.18
N LEU A 100 35.42 -1.09 -25.39
CA LEU A 100 34.40 -0.11 -25.79
C LEU A 100 33.12 -0.24 -24.96
N PHE A 101 32.29 0.81 -24.98
CA PHE A 101 31.00 0.85 -24.28
C PHE A 101 30.12 -0.35 -24.63
N HIS A 102 29.69 -1.06 -23.59
CA HIS A 102 28.87 -2.26 -23.70
C HIS A 102 27.99 -2.44 -22.45
N THR A 103 27.09 -3.42 -22.53
CA THR A 103 26.48 -4.08 -21.38
C THR A 103 26.99 -5.53 -21.28
N ASP A 104 27.16 -6.01 -20.06
CA ASP A 104 27.59 -7.37 -19.77
C ASP A 104 26.52 -8.37 -20.24
N CYS A 105 26.97 -9.47 -20.85
CA CYS A 105 26.11 -10.53 -21.39
C CYS A 105 25.00 -10.06 -22.35
N SER A 106 25.27 -9.03 -23.15
CA SER A 106 24.36 -8.54 -24.20
C SER A 106 23.91 -9.61 -25.22
N TYR A 107 24.67 -10.71 -25.34
CA TYR A 107 24.38 -11.88 -26.17
C TYR A 107 23.50 -12.94 -25.49
N GLU A 108 23.09 -12.76 -24.23
CA GLU A 108 22.18 -13.67 -23.54
C GLU A 108 20.71 -13.23 -23.73
N ILE A 109 19.78 -14.19 -23.74
CA ILE A 109 18.34 -13.89 -23.86
C ILE A 109 17.90 -12.95 -22.73
N ASN A 110 18.34 -13.21 -21.51
CA ASN A 110 18.05 -12.40 -20.33
C ASN A 110 19.39 -11.88 -19.74
N PRO A 111 19.88 -10.71 -20.15
CA PRO A 111 21.11 -10.14 -19.62
C PRO A 111 20.94 -9.80 -18.13
N PRO A 112 22.02 -9.90 -17.33
CA PRO A 112 21.99 -9.60 -15.90
C PRO A 112 21.57 -8.15 -15.65
N GLU A 113 20.81 -7.94 -14.59
CA GLU A 113 20.28 -6.62 -14.23
C GLU A 113 21.37 -5.71 -13.67
N TYR A 114 22.23 -6.23 -12.79
CA TYR A 114 23.33 -5.47 -12.19
C TYR A 114 24.67 -6.17 -12.41
N MET A 115 25.72 -5.36 -12.42
CA MET A 115 27.08 -5.81 -12.21
C MET A 115 27.70 -5.05 -11.03
N ALA A 116 28.61 -5.70 -10.34
CA ALA A 116 29.45 -5.08 -9.33
C ALA A 116 30.93 -5.33 -9.63
N LEU A 117 31.76 -4.32 -9.40
CA LEU A 117 33.21 -4.37 -9.46
C LEU A 117 33.77 -4.05 -8.08
N PHE A 118 34.72 -4.84 -7.60
CA PHE A 118 35.46 -4.58 -6.37
C PHE A 118 36.96 -4.47 -6.68
N VAL A 119 37.59 -3.38 -6.29
CA VAL A 119 38.99 -3.09 -6.58
C VAL A 119 39.90 -3.69 -5.51
N LEU A 120 40.68 -4.71 -5.87
CA LEU A 120 41.74 -5.25 -5.00
C LEU A 120 43.06 -4.48 -5.22
N GLU A 121 43.41 -4.25 -6.48
CA GLU A 121 44.55 -3.43 -6.89
C GLU A 121 44.16 -2.55 -8.07
N GLN A 122 44.37 -1.23 -7.93
CA GLN A 122 44.12 -0.24 -8.97
C GLN A 122 45.30 -0.14 -9.95
N ASP A 123 45.06 0.44 -11.13
CA ASP A 123 46.14 0.76 -12.08
C ASP A 123 46.96 1.96 -11.55
N GLN A 124 48.27 1.80 -11.43
CA GLN A 124 49.16 2.85 -10.90
C GLN A 124 49.69 3.82 -11.97
N PHE A 125 49.41 3.57 -13.25
CA PHE A 125 49.89 4.35 -14.38
C PHE A 125 48.78 5.11 -15.11
N GLY A 126 47.57 5.16 -14.53
CA GLY A 126 46.43 5.88 -15.09
C GLY A 126 45.67 5.12 -16.18
N GLY A 127 45.97 3.84 -16.41
CA GLY A 127 45.24 2.97 -17.34
C GLY A 127 44.00 2.31 -16.72
N GLY A 128 43.23 1.57 -17.52
CA GLY A 128 42.16 0.70 -17.02
C GLY A 128 41.03 1.42 -16.28
N GLN A 129 40.80 2.70 -16.57
CA GLN A 129 39.74 3.52 -15.98
C GLN A 129 38.37 3.02 -16.45
N LEU A 130 37.39 3.04 -15.54
CA LEU A 130 36.01 2.76 -15.87
C LEU A 130 35.37 4.01 -16.45
N GLU A 131 34.68 3.87 -17.58
CA GLU A 131 33.86 4.94 -18.15
C GLU A 131 32.40 4.48 -18.17
N VAL A 132 31.45 5.35 -17.83
CA VAL A 132 30.01 5.04 -17.84
C VAL A 132 29.20 6.11 -18.56
N ILE A 133 28.13 5.69 -19.21
CA ILE A 133 27.13 6.54 -19.86
C ILE A 133 25.75 6.09 -19.37
N GLN A 134 24.90 7.03 -18.95
CA GLN A 134 23.53 6.73 -18.53
C GLN A 134 22.62 6.61 -19.76
N LEU A 135 21.75 5.60 -19.78
CA LEU A 135 20.84 5.35 -20.89
C LEU A 135 19.87 6.52 -21.13
N SER A 136 19.45 7.25 -20.09
CA SER A 136 18.59 8.43 -20.25
C SER A 136 19.19 9.48 -21.17
N ASP A 137 20.51 9.69 -21.11
CA ASP A 137 21.21 10.69 -21.94
C ASP A 137 21.26 10.26 -23.41
N ILE A 138 21.41 8.94 -23.64
CA ILE A 138 21.31 8.32 -24.97
C ILE A 138 19.88 8.46 -25.49
N LEU A 139 18.87 8.08 -24.71
CA LEU A 139 17.46 8.12 -25.10
C LEU A 139 16.98 9.53 -25.39
N GLN A 140 17.41 10.54 -24.63
CA GLN A 140 17.07 11.94 -24.89
C GLN A 140 17.61 12.42 -26.25
N SER A 141 18.77 11.91 -26.66
CA SER A 141 19.45 12.30 -27.89
C SER A 141 19.00 11.51 -29.12
N LEU A 142 18.44 10.30 -28.93
CA LEU A 142 17.95 9.45 -30.02
C LEU A 142 16.66 9.97 -30.65
N SER A 143 16.57 9.88 -31.97
CA SER A 143 15.33 10.13 -32.71
C SER A 143 14.21 9.17 -32.30
N ILE A 144 12.96 9.63 -32.35
CA ILE A 144 11.78 8.83 -32.00
C ILE A 144 11.70 7.58 -32.90
N LYS A 145 12.01 7.73 -34.19
CA LYS A 145 12.06 6.64 -35.18
C LYS A 145 13.03 5.55 -34.75
N THR A 146 14.25 5.93 -34.37
CA THR A 146 15.29 5.00 -33.94
C THR A 146 14.93 4.31 -32.64
N ARG A 147 14.37 5.02 -31.66
CA ARG A 147 13.88 4.41 -30.41
C ARG A 147 12.82 3.33 -30.66
N GLN A 148 11.86 3.60 -31.53
CA GLN A 148 10.82 2.64 -31.88
C GLN A 148 11.39 1.40 -32.55
N LYS A 149 12.30 1.56 -33.51
CA LYS A 149 12.92 0.42 -34.21
C LYS A 149 13.80 -0.43 -33.31
N LEU A 150 14.68 0.20 -32.53
CA LEU A 150 15.57 -0.50 -31.59
C LEU A 150 14.77 -1.29 -30.52
N SER A 151 13.53 -0.89 -30.25
CA SER A 151 12.64 -1.55 -29.29
C SER A 151 11.73 -2.62 -29.90
N ASN A 152 11.29 -2.45 -31.16
CA ASN A 152 10.26 -3.30 -31.77
C ASN A 152 10.83 -4.33 -32.74
N GLU A 153 12.04 -4.13 -33.27
CA GLU A 153 12.69 -5.03 -34.21
C GLU A 153 13.75 -5.89 -33.50
N ASN A 154 13.89 -7.15 -33.95
CA ASN A 154 14.92 -8.04 -33.45
C ASN A 154 16.19 -7.91 -34.30
N PHE A 155 17.32 -7.66 -33.64
CA PHE A 155 18.64 -7.59 -34.26
C PHE A 155 19.41 -8.88 -33.99
N ARG A 156 20.23 -9.29 -34.96
CA ARG A 156 21.10 -10.46 -34.81
C ARG A 156 22.35 -10.11 -34.00
N ILE A 157 22.42 -10.67 -32.79
CA ILE A 157 23.51 -10.50 -31.82
C ILE A 157 24.30 -11.81 -31.76
N ASN A 158 25.55 -11.78 -32.24
CA ASN A 158 26.41 -12.96 -32.25
C ASN A 158 26.91 -13.30 -30.84
N ILE A 159 26.98 -14.59 -30.52
CA ILE A 159 27.57 -15.07 -29.27
C ILE A 159 29.09 -15.16 -29.47
N PRO A 160 29.92 -14.45 -28.68
CA PRO A 160 31.37 -14.53 -28.77
C PRO A 160 31.86 -15.98 -28.63
N LEU A 161 32.93 -16.33 -29.34
CA LEU A 161 33.44 -17.71 -29.41
C LEU A 161 33.79 -18.26 -28.02
N GLU A 162 34.33 -17.41 -27.14
CA GLU A 162 34.71 -17.74 -25.78
C GLU A 162 33.54 -18.05 -24.84
N PHE A 163 32.31 -17.63 -25.20
CA PHE A 163 31.09 -17.85 -24.41
C PHE A 163 30.09 -18.80 -25.08
N ARG A 164 30.50 -19.45 -26.18
CA ARG A 164 29.63 -20.35 -26.95
C ARG A 164 29.44 -21.69 -26.21
N LYS A 165 28.21 -21.94 -25.74
CA LYS A 165 27.84 -23.15 -24.99
C LYS A 165 27.62 -24.39 -25.87
N SER A 166 27.19 -24.23 -27.11
CA SER A 166 27.00 -25.33 -28.07
C SER A 166 27.43 -24.92 -29.48
N LYS A 167 27.82 -25.89 -30.32
CA LYS A 167 28.19 -25.62 -31.72
C LYS A 167 26.99 -25.17 -32.58
N GLU A 168 25.77 -25.37 -32.11
CA GLU A 168 24.52 -25.11 -32.85
C GLU A 168 23.92 -23.73 -32.57
N LEU A 169 24.29 -23.08 -31.47
CA LEU A 169 23.83 -21.74 -31.09
C LEU A 169 24.98 -20.73 -31.16
N ASP A 170 25.03 -19.96 -32.25
CA ASP A 170 26.06 -18.95 -32.50
C ASP A 170 25.55 -17.50 -32.44
N HIS A 171 24.24 -17.27 -32.32
CA HIS A 171 23.62 -15.95 -32.22
C HIS A 171 22.27 -16.01 -31.48
N ILE A 172 21.80 -14.84 -31.05
CA ILE A 172 20.40 -14.59 -30.64
C ILE A 172 19.79 -13.51 -31.54
N ASN A 173 18.47 -13.51 -31.67
CA ASN A 173 17.71 -12.43 -32.29
C ASN A 173 16.88 -11.75 -31.19
N ALA A 174 17.19 -10.49 -30.88
CA ALA A 174 16.57 -9.75 -29.78
C ALA A 174 16.60 -8.24 -30.04
N PRO A 175 15.69 -7.46 -29.45
CA PRO A 175 15.73 -6.00 -29.57
C PRO A 175 16.90 -5.43 -28.76
N ILE A 176 17.42 -4.28 -29.19
CA ILE A 176 18.52 -3.57 -28.52
C ILE A 176 18.00 -2.79 -27.32
N LEU A 177 16.83 -2.15 -27.44
CA LEU A 177 16.11 -1.53 -26.32
C LEU A 177 15.07 -2.50 -25.77
N LEU A 178 15.09 -2.73 -24.47
CA LEU A 178 14.16 -3.60 -23.74
C LEU A 178 13.18 -2.71 -22.95
N ASP A 179 11.90 -3.06 -22.91
CA ASP A 179 10.85 -2.36 -22.14
C ASP A 179 10.82 -0.82 -22.33
N HIS A 180 11.36 -0.30 -23.44
CA HIS A 180 11.56 1.12 -23.76
C HIS A 180 12.54 1.92 -22.86
N ASP A 181 12.96 1.40 -21.70
CA ASP A 181 13.81 2.10 -20.73
C ASP A 181 15.09 1.34 -20.32
N LYS A 182 15.39 0.24 -21.00
CA LYS A 182 16.58 -0.61 -20.79
C LYS A 182 17.32 -0.86 -22.10
N ILE A 183 18.60 -1.23 -22.02
CA ILE A 183 19.45 -1.49 -23.19
C ILE A 183 20.26 -2.79 -23.05
N ARG A 184 20.41 -3.52 -24.16
CA ARG A 184 21.48 -4.50 -24.37
C ARG A 184 22.32 -4.04 -25.55
N TYR A 185 23.62 -3.84 -25.34
CA TYR A 185 24.43 -3.27 -26.41
C TYR A 185 25.89 -3.70 -26.32
N ARG A 186 26.45 -4.08 -27.46
CA ARG A 186 27.88 -4.32 -27.66
C ARG A 186 28.16 -4.33 -29.16
N SER A 187 28.86 -3.32 -29.66
CA SER A 187 28.95 -3.06 -31.11
C SER A 187 29.63 -4.16 -31.92
N ASP A 188 30.67 -4.82 -31.38
CA ASP A 188 31.47 -5.82 -32.10
C ASP A 188 30.73 -7.13 -32.36
N ILE A 189 29.61 -7.38 -31.68
CA ILE A 189 28.80 -8.60 -31.83
C ILE A 189 27.50 -8.37 -32.61
N LEU A 190 27.20 -7.14 -32.99
CA LEU A 190 26.06 -6.82 -33.85
C LEU A 190 26.45 -7.04 -35.31
N SER A 191 25.73 -7.95 -35.98
CA SER A 191 26.07 -8.38 -37.34
C SER A 191 25.62 -7.40 -38.43
N GLU A 192 24.68 -6.51 -38.13
CA GLU A 192 24.05 -5.60 -39.10
C GLU A 192 24.61 -4.18 -39.01
N GLN A 193 25.92 -4.02 -39.20
CA GLN A 193 26.63 -2.73 -38.98
C GLN A 193 26.22 -1.57 -39.94
N ASN A 194 25.33 -1.80 -40.91
CA ASN A 194 24.85 -0.79 -41.86
C ASN A 194 23.41 -0.31 -41.64
N HIS A 195 22.80 -0.60 -40.47
CA HIS A 195 21.50 -0.02 -40.12
C HIS A 195 21.63 1.46 -39.74
N GLU A 196 20.81 2.32 -40.36
CA GLU A 196 20.74 3.77 -40.09
C GLU A 196 20.56 4.04 -38.58
N GLU A 197 19.71 3.25 -37.93
CA GLU A 197 19.37 3.36 -36.51
C GLU A 197 20.54 2.95 -35.58
N LEU A 198 21.30 1.91 -35.94
CA LEU A 198 22.49 1.51 -35.18
C LEU A 198 23.63 2.52 -35.37
N ASN A 199 23.75 3.12 -36.56
CA ASN A 199 24.71 4.19 -36.81
C ASN A 199 24.39 5.45 -35.99
N GLU A 200 23.11 5.83 -35.90
CA GLU A 200 22.67 6.92 -35.02
C GLU A 200 23.01 6.62 -33.55
N LEU A 201 22.69 5.41 -33.07
CA LEU A 201 23.03 4.98 -31.70
C LEU A 201 24.54 5.07 -31.43
N ASN A 202 25.37 4.56 -32.34
CA ASN A 202 26.83 4.60 -32.20
C ASN A 202 27.38 6.03 -32.16
N LEU A 203 26.85 6.92 -33.00
CA LEU A 203 27.23 8.34 -33.03
C LEU A 203 26.85 9.05 -31.73
N ILE A 204 25.63 8.80 -31.23
CA ILE A 204 25.15 9.39 -29.98
C ILE A 204 26.02 8.93 -28.80
N ILE A 205 26.35 7.63 -28.70
CA ILE A 205 27.23 7.10 -27.65
C ILE A 205 28.60 7.81 -27.62
N GLN A 206 29.10 8.27 -28.77
CA GLN A 206 30.36 9.02 -28.85
C GLN A 206 30.22 10.48 -28.39
N GLN A 207 29.04 11.07 -28.50
CA GLN A 207 28.77 12.49 -28.26
C GLN A 207 28.21 12.79 -26.86
N VAL A 208 27.46 11.85 -26.27
CA VAL A 208 26.87 12.02 -24.94
C VAL A 208 27.94 12.13 -23.85
N LYS A 209 27.59 12.82 -22.76
CA LYS A 209 28.50 13.03 -21.63
C LYS A 209 28.90 11.69 -21.03
N LYS A 210 30.22 11.45 -20.96
CA LYS A 210 30.82 10.28 -20.32
C LYS A 210 31.26 10.65 -18.92
N TYR A 211 31.16 9.69 -18.02
CA TYR A 211 31.60 9.84 -16.64
C TYR A 211 32.67 8.81 -16.30
N GLN A 212 33.67 9.22 -15.53
CA GLN A 212 34.80 8.38 -15.14
C GLN A 212 34.87 8.28 -13.61
N PRO A 213 34.22 7.27 -13.00
CA PRO A 213 34.32 7.06 -11.56
C PRO A 213 35.71 6.58 -11.13
N GLU A 214 36.19 7.08 -9.99
CA GLU A 214 37.48 6.69 -9.43
C GLU A 214 37.47 5.24 -8.92
N LEU A 215 38.43 4.44 -9.42
CA LEU A 215 38.67 3.05 -9.03
C LEU A 215 39.78 2.95 -7.98
N ASN A 216 39.57 3.58 -6.81
CA ASN A 216 40.52 3.50 -5.71
C ASN A 216 40.55 2.07 -5.12
N LYS A 217 41.68 1.66 -4.55
CA LYS A 217 41.80 0.39 -3.82
C LYS A 217 40.68 0.27 -2.76
N TYR A 218 40.09 -0.92 -2.69
CA TYR A 218 38.92 -1.24 -1.86
C TYR A 218 37.67 -0.40 -2.14
N THR A 219 37.53 0.11 -3.36
CA THR A 219 36.26 0.64 -3.85
C THR A 219 35.40 -0.49 -4.44
N MET A 220 34.11 -0.51 -4.10
CA MET A 220 33.08 -1.24 -4.83
C MET A 220 32.26 -0.28 -5.68
N ILE A 221 32.04 -0.64 -6.94
CA ILE A 221 31.10 0.04 -7.84
C ILE A 221 30.00 -0.96 -8.20
N ILE A 222 28.75 -0.57 -8.00
CA ILE A 222 27.59 -1.33 -8.43
C ILE A 222 26.83 -0.47 -9.44
N LEU A 223 26.50 -1.04 -10.60
CA LEU A 223 25.74 -0.37 -11.64
C LEU A 223 24.67 -1.29 -12.23
N ASN A 224 23.55 -0.69 -12.60
CA ASN A 224 22.48 -1.34 -13.34
C ASN A 224 22.94 -1.51 -14.79
N ASN A 225 23.27 -2.74 -15.14
CA ASN A 225 23.83 -3.15 -16.42
C ASN A 225 22.86 -2.94 -17.60
N GLN A 226 21.58 -2.69 -17.32
CA GLN A 226 20.55 -2.43 -18.33
C GLN A 226 20.24 -0.93 -18.47
N LYS A 227 20.69 -0.08 -17.54
CA LYS A 227 20.48 1.38 -17.56
C LYS A 227 21.75 2.19 -17.78
N TYR A 228 22.91 1.54 -17.79
CA TYR A 228 24.20 2.16 -18.04
C TYR A 228 24.97 1.36 -19.08
N LEU A 229 25.66 2.06 -19.98
CA LEU A 229 26.75 1.48 -20.77
C LEU A 229 28.05 1.72 -20.02
N HIS A 230 28.92 0.71 -19.98
CA HIS A 230 30.25 0.84 -19.38
C HIS A 230 31.35 0.47 -20.36
N GLY A 231 32.47 1.17 -20.26
CA GLY A 231 33.69 0.98 -21.03
C GLY A 231 34.92 0.96 -20.13
N ARG A 232 36.05 0.52 -20.67
CA ARG A 232 37.34 0.50 -19.96
C ARG A 232 38.45 1.00 -20.87
N THR A 233 39.22 1.99 -20.41
CA THR A 233 40.42 2.43 -21.13
C THR A 233 41.51 1.34 -21.14
N LYS A 234 42.52 1.48 -22.00
CA LYS A 234 43.65 0.53 -22.07
C LYS A 234 44.32 0.37 -20.68
N ILE A 235 44.59 -0.86 -20.26
CA ILE A 235 45.30 -1.11 -18.99
C ILE A 235 46.80 -0.88 -19.19
N LEU A 236 47.42 -0.20 -18.24
CA LEU A 236 48.84 0.13 -18.26
C LEU A 236 49.62 -0.58 -17.13
N ASP A 237 48.94 -0.98 -16.06
CA ASP A 237 49.50 -1.79 -14.97
C ASP A 237 48.96 -3.24 -14.99
N HIS A 238 49.83 -4.21 -15.25
CA HIS A 238 49.46 -5.63 -15.24
C HIS A 238 49.17 -6.19 -13.83
N ARG A 239 49.49 -5.43 -12.77
CA ARG A 239 49.13 -5.79 -11.38
C ARG A 239 47.70 -5.43 -11.03
N ARG A 240 47.00 -4.65 -11.87
CA ARG A 240 45.61 -4.27 -11.67
C ARG A 240 44.74 -5.52 -11.51
N HIS A 241 43.98 -5.58 -10.42
CA HIS A 241 43.16 -6.73 -10.08
C HIS A 241 41.82 -6.28 -9.52
N LEU A 242 40.75 -6.58 -10.25
CA LEU A 242 39.37 -6.34 -9.82
C LEU A 242 38.63 -7.68 -9.72
N LEU A 243 37.66 -7.75 -8.82
CA LEU A 243 36.64 -8.79 -8.79
C LEU A 243 35.38 -8.27 -9.48
N ARG A 244 34.71 -9.12 -10.27
CA ARG A 244 33.43 -8.80 -10.90
C ARG A 244 32.37 -9.84 -10.52
N VAL A 245 31.20 -9.36 -10.11
CA VAL A 245 30.01 -10.17 -9.87
C VAL A 245 28.88 -9.64 -10.73
N ARG A 246 28.08 -10.55 -11.28
CA ARG A 246 26.80 -10.22 -11.94
C ARG A 246 25.68 -10.71 -11.03
N PHE A 247 24.61 -9.96 -10.89
CA PHE A 247 23.51 -10.35 -10.03
C PHE A 247 22.19 -9.73 -10.48
N ASN A 248 21.10 -10.35 -10.07
CA ASN A 248 19.75 -9.80 -10.17
C ASN A 248 19.25 -9.49 -8.75
N ARG A 249 18.37 -8.51 -8.57
CA ARG A 249 17.79 -8.26 -7.24
C ARG A 249 16.63 -9.19 -6.96
N THR A 250 16.46 -9.58 -5.70
CA THR A 250 15.31 -10.41 -5.27
C THR A 250 13.98 -9.69 -5.43
N CYS A 251 13.94 -8.35 -5.49
CA CYS A 251 12.70 -7.60 -5.70
C CYS A 251 12.30 -7.50 -7.19
N SER A 252 13.27 -7.66 -8.10
CA SER A 252 13.05 -7.70 -9.55
C SER A 252 12.82 -9.15 -9.98
N TYR A 253 11.78 -9.77 -9.41
CA TYR A 253 11.28 -11.01 -9.98
C TYR A 253 10.87 -10.69 -11.42
N ASP A 254 11.55 -11.26 -12.41
CA ASP A 254 11.00 -11.31 -13.76
C ASP A 254 9.86 -12.34 -13.77
N VAL A 255 8.77 -11.95 -13.12
CA VAL A 255 7.52 -12.69 -13.09
C VAL A 255 7.05 -12.92 -14.55
N HIS A 256 7.38 -11.98 -15.45
CA HIS A 256 7.05 -12.03 -16.87
C HIS A 256 7.77 -13.15 -17.64
N SER A 257 8.84 -13.73 -17.09
CA SER A 257 9.52 -14.89 -17.71
C SER A 257 8.80 -16.23 -17.50
N ILE A 258 7.81 -16.31 -16.60
CA ILE A 258 7.20 -17.59 -16.16
C ILE A 258 5.70 -17.67 -16.40
N TYR A 259 4.99 -16.54 -16.53
CA TYR A 259 3.61 -16.54 -17.01
C TYR A 259 3.51 -15.85 -18.37
N GLU A 260 2.61 -16.35 -19.20
CA GLU A 260 2.28 -15.70 -20.48
C GLU A 260 1.65 -14.35 -20.16
N LYS A 261 2.39 -13.24 -20.34
CA LYS A 261 1.91 -11.87 -20.08
C LYS A 261 0.59 -11.56 -20.79
N GLU A 262 0.39 -12.18 -21.96
CA GLU A 262 -0.84 -12.13 -22.75
C GLU A 262 -2.08 -12.72 -22.02
N LYS A 263 -1.86 -13.59 -21.03
CA LYS A 263 -2.93 -14.16 -20.20
C LYS A 263 -3.30 -13.31 -18.99
N LEU A 264 -2.56 -12.23 -18.69
CA LEU A 264 -2.94 -11.30 -17.63
C LEU A 264 -3.91 -10.26 -18.20
N PHE A 265 -5.11 -10.19 -17.63
CA PHE A 265 -6.11 -9.19 -17.97
C PHE A 265 -5.67 -7.84 -17.39
N PRO A 266 -5.72 -6.74 -18.19
CA PRO A 266 -5.18 -5.44 -17.78
C PRO A 266 -6.03 -4.69 -16.73
N GLU A 267 -7.23 -5.19 -16.45
CA GLU A 267 -8.16 -4.60 -15.47
C GLU A 267 -8.09 -5.30 -14.12
N TYR A 268 -8.75 -4.69 -13.13
CA TYR A 268 -8.86 -5.24 -11.78
C TYR A 268 -10.33 -5.49 -11.43
N LEU A 269 -10.57 -6.48 -10.56
CA LEU A 269 -11.88 -6.71 -9.95
C LEU A 269 -11.90 -6.13 -8.55
N THR A 270 -12.79 -5.19 -8.27
CA THR A 270 -12.93 -4.55 -6.98
C THR A 270 -14.02 -5.21 -6.13
N PHE A 271 -13.72 -5.47 -4.86
CA PHE A 271 -14.65 -6.05 -3.87
C PHE A 271 -14.76 -5.17 -2.62
N SER A 272 -15.85 -5.30 -1.87
CA SER A 272 -16.08 -4.56 -0.62
C SER A 272 -15.25 -5.12 0.54
N ASN A 273 -14.98 -4.31 1.56
CA ASN A 273 -14.33 -4.77 2.80
C ASN A 273 -15.15 -5.88 3.47
N ASP A 274 -16.49 -5.76 3.50
CA ASP A 274 -17.38 -6.75 4.11
C ASP A 274 -17.23 -8.14 3.49
N PHE A 275 -16.94 -8.20 2.18
CA PHE A 275 -16.66 -9.46 1.51
C PHE A 275 -15.36 -10.10 2.01
N TYR A 276 -14.30 -9.31 2.20
CA TYR A 276 -13.03 -9.81 2.74
C TYR A 276 -13.16 -10.22 4.21
N ASP A 277 -13.89 -9.46 5.02
CA ASP A 277 -14.17 -9.81 6.41
C ASP A 277 -15.00 -11.10 6.50
N TYR A 278 -15.98 -11.26 5.59
CA TYR A 278 -16.73 -12.49 5.43
C TYR A 278 -15.80 -13.68 5.10
N LEU A 279 -14.87 -13.53 4.14
CA LEU A 279 -13.92 -14.58 3.78
C LEU A 279 -12.99 -14.95 4.95
N GLN A 280 -12.54 -13.97 5.73
CA GLN A 280 -11.73 -14.21 6.93
C GLN A 280 -12.49 -15.06 7.96
N ASN A 281 -13.76 -14.72 8.23
CA ASN A 281 -14.61 -15.51 9.14
C ASN A 281 -14.87 -16.93 8.59
N GLN A 282 -15.13 -17.08 7.28
CA GLN A 282 -15.26 -18.41 6.68
C GLN A 282 -13.98 -19.24 6.82
N HIS A 283 -12.81 -18.63 6.65
CA HIS A 283 -11.53 -19.29 6.84
C HIS A 283 -11.38 -19.81 8.27
N GLU A 284 -11.65 -19.00 9.30
CA GLU A 284 -11.49 -19.42 10.70
C GLU A 284 -12.38 -20.62 11.04
N ASN A 285 -13.63 -20.60 10.59
CA ASN A 285 -14.54 -21.73 10.79
C ASN A 285 -14.09 -22.97 10.01
N LEU A 286 -13.65 -22.80 8.76
CA LEU A 286 -13.22 -23.90 7.90
C LEU A 286 -11.94 -24.54 8.45
N GLN A 287 -10.97 -23.73 8.85
CA GLN A 287 -9.70 -24.16 9.44
C GLN A 287 -9.92 -25.07 10.65
N LYS A 288 -10.87 -24.71 11.52
CA LYS A 288 -11.25 -25.49 12.70
C LYS A 288 -11.86 -26.84 12.31
N ILE A 289 -12.83 -26.86 11.39
CA ILE A 289 -13.47 -28.09 10.92
C ILE A 289 -12.43 -29.03 10.29
N LEU A 290 -11.62 -28.52 9.35
CA LEU A 290 -10.64 -29.33 8.64
C LEU A 290 -9.63 -29.96 9.60
N SER A 291 -9.16 -29.19 10.59
CA SER A 291 -8.25 -29.70 11.62
C SER A 291 -8.88 -30.81 12.46
N LEU A 292 -10.15 -30.65 12.85
CA LEU A 292 -10.89 -31.67 13.59
C LEU A 292 -11.11 -32.94 12.76
N ILE A 293 -11.46 -32.83 11.48
CA ILE A 293 -11.64 -33.99 10.59
C ILE A 293 -10.35 -34.82 10.53
N VAL A 294 -9.19 -34.16 10.39
CA VAL A 294 -7.91 -34.86 10.36
C VAL A 294 -7.59 -35.54 11.70
N GLN A 295 -7.79 -34.84 12.81
CA GLN A 295 -7.52 -35.38 14.15
C GLN A 295 -8.45 -36.55 14.54
N GLN A 296 -9.69 -36.53 14.06
CA GLN A 296 -10.71 -37.53 14.40
C GLN A 296 -10.70 -38.76 13.47
N TYR A 297 -9.97 -38.71 12.35
CA TYR A 297 -9.97 -39.77 11.34
C TYR A 297 -9.72 -41.17 11.90
N ASP A 298 -8.81 -41.33 12.86
CA ASP A 298 -8.44 -42.63 13.44
C ASP A 298 -9.10 -42.91 14.80
N GLN A 299 -9.96 -42.00 15.28
CA GLN A 299 -10.64 -42.19 16.56
C GLN A 299 -11.78 -43.22 16.42
N PRO A 300 -12.00 -44.09 17.42
CA PRO A 300 -13.06 -45.09 17.39
C PRO A 300 -14.45 -44.49 17.66
N ALA A 301 -14.56 -43.20 17.93
CA ALA A 301 -15.82 -42.49 18.13
C ALA A 301 -16.69 -42.49 16.86
N SER A 302 -18.00 -42.29 17.03
CA SER A 302 -18.98 -42.20 15.93
C SER A 302 -18.55 -41.23 14.82
N LEU A 303 -17.95 -40.11 15.22
CA LEU A 303 -17.42 -39.10 14.30
C LEU A 303 -16.28 -39.63 13.43
N GLY A 304 -15.30 -40.32 14.02
CA GLY A 304 -14.18 -40.91 13.27
C GLY A 304 -14.64 -42.02 12.34
N GLU A 305 -15.65 -42.79 12.75
CA GLU A 305 -16.27 -43.79 11.89
C GLU A 305 -16.99 -43.15 10.69
N GLU A 306 -17.77 -42.09 10.89
CA GLU A 306 -18.44 -41.37 9.79
C GLU A 306 -17.45 -40.79 8.78
N ILE A 307 -16.33 -40.24 9.26
CA ILE A 307 -15.23 -39.74 8.42
C ILE A 307 -14.65 -40.88 7.58
N ARG A 308 -14.21 -41.99 8.20
CA ARG A 308 -13.63 -43.16 7.49
C ARG A 308 -14.62 -43.77 6.50
N GLN A 309 -15.88 -43.90 6.90
CA GLN A 309 -16.92 -44.41 6.02
C GLN A 309 -17.14 -43.51 4.81
N THR A 310 -16.87 -42.20 4.89
CA THR A 310 -17.03 -41.26 3.77
C THR A 310 -15.87 -41.32 2.79
N PHE A 311 -14.64 -41.45 3.29
CA PHE A 311 -13.46 -41.55 2.43
C PHE A 311 -13.18 -42.97 1.92
N GLN A 312 -13.62 -44.04 2.59
CA GLN A 312 -13.45 -45.44 2.16
C GLN A 312 -12.09 -45.70 1.49
N PHE A 313 -11.01 -45.24 2.12
CA PHE A 313 -9.68 -45.37 1.54
C PHE A 313 -9.29 -46.85 1.45
N ASN A 314 -8.39 -47.17 0.52
CA ASN A 314 -7.80 -48.50 0.49
C ASN A 314 -6.93 -48.74 1.73
N SER A 315 -6.64 -50.01 2.00
CA SER A 315 -5.87 -50.43 3.18
C SER A 315 -4.50 -49.74 3.27
N LYS A 316 -3.87 -49.42 2.14
CA LYS A 316 -2.57 -48.73 2.10
C LYS A 316 -2.67 -47.31 2.66
N ILE A 317 -3.62 -46.49 2.17
CA ILE A 317 -3.80 -45.11 2.64
C ILE A 317 -4.24 -45.08 4.12
N ASP A 318 -5.14 -45.99 4.52
CA ASP A 318 -5.55 -46.13 5.91
C ASP A 318 -4.38 -46.45 6.86
N GLN A 319 -3.52 -47.38 6.46
CA GLN A 319 -2.32 -47.72 7.23
C GLN A 319 -1.35 -46.53 7.32
N ILE A 320 -1.17 -45.76 6.24
CA ILE A 320 -0.33 -44.57 6.24
C ILE A 320 -0.85 -43.52 7.23
N ILE A 321 -2.16 -43.22 7.21
CA ILE A 321 -2.75 -42.23 8.12
C ILE A 321 -2.63 -42.69 9.59
N LYS A 322 -2.88 -43.97 9.86
CA LYS A 322 -2.69 -44.58 11.19
C LYS A 322 -1.26 -44.45 11.69
N GLN A 323 -0.29 -44.82 10.87
CA GLN A 323 1.12 -44.71 11.23
C GLN A 323 1.52 -43.24 11.44
N LEU A 324 1.04 -42.31 10.61
CA LEU A 324 1.27 -40.87 10.81
C LEU A 324 0.70 -40.37 12.14
N ASN A 325 -0.47 -40.84 12.56
CA ASN A 325 -1.04 -40.46 13.86
C ASN A 325 -0.23 -41.02 15.05
N ILE A 326 0.43 -42.17 14.88
CA ILE A 326 1.28 -42.80 15.91
C ILE A 326 2.66 -42.11 15.96
N TYR A 327 3.37 -42.05 14.83
CA TYR A 327 4.75 -41.58 14.77
C TYR A 327 4.87 -40.05 14.71
N ARG A 328 3.84 -39.38 14.18
CA ARG A 328 3.72 -37.91 14.08
C ARG A 328 2.41 -37.38 14.70
N PRO A 329 2.25 -37.49 16.04
CA PRO A 329 1.01 -37.07 16.70
C PRO A 329 0.72 -35.57 16.58
N ASN A 330 1.76 -34.75 16.39
CA ASN A 330 1.62 -33.29 16.24
C ASN A 330 1.27 -32.94 14.78
N TYR A 331 -0.03 -32.90 14.48
CA TYR A 331 -0.54 -32.48 13.17
C TYR A 331 -0.43 -30.96 12.96
N GLN A 332 0.00 -30.57 11.76
CA GLN A 332 -0.07 -29.19 11.27
C GLN A 332 -0.62 -29.18 9.85
N MET A 333 -1.60 -28.30 9.60
CA MET A 333 -2.30 -28.26 8.31
C MET A 333 -1.44 -27.65 7.20
N ASN A 334 -0.66 -26.62 7.53
CA ASN A 334 0.17 -25.83 6.64
C ASN A 334 -0.61 -25.28 5.43
N SER A 335 -0.16 -25.48 4.19
CA SER A 335 -0.73 -24.81 3.00
C SER A 335 -1.99 -25.53 2.49
N TYR A 336 -3.08 -24.79 2.33
CA TYR A 336 -4.28 -25.24 1.64
C TYR A 336 -4.96 -24.07 0.95
N ARG A 337 -5.64 -24.34 -0.16
CA ARG A 337 -6.22 -23.31 -1.02
C ARG A 337 -7.66 -23.64 -1.39
N PRO A 338 -8.65 -23.10 -0.68
CA PRO A 338 -10.04 -23.14 -1.11
C PRO A 338 -10.23 -22.37 -2.42
N ASP A 339 -10.81 -23.01 -3.44
CA ASP A 339 -11.13 -22.35 -4.71
C ASP A 339 -12.56 -21.81 -4.66
N LEU A 340 -12.69 -20.50 -4.90
CA LEU A 340 -13.90 -19.72 -4.73
C LEU A 340 -14.60 -19.52 -6.08
N MET A 341 -15.81 -20.03 -6.22
CA MET A 341 -16.71 -19.69 -7.32
C MET A 341 -17.49 -18.43 -6.97
N PHE A 342 -17.56 -17.50 -7.92
CA PHE A 342 -18.45 -16.33 -7.84
C PHE A 342 -19.78 -16.72 -8.48
N SER A 343 -20.69 -17.29 -7.69
CA SER A 343 -21.99 -17.75 -8.22
C SER A 343 -23.02 -16.64 -8.25
N GLU A 344 -24.09 -16.81 -9.04
CA GLU A 344 -25.23 -15.89 -8.99
C GLU A 344 -25.81 -15.82 -7.56
N GLY A 345 -26.17 -14.61 -7.15
CA GLY A 345 -26.66 -14.32 -5.81
C GLY A 345 -26.56 -12.83 -5.48
N ASN A 346 -27.15 -12.40 -4.35
CA ASN A 346 -27.27 -10.99 -3.99
C ASN A 346 -26.48 -10.60 -2.74
N LEU A 347 -25.50 -11.41 -2.34
CA LEU A 347 -24.80 -11.21 -1.06
C LEU A 347 -23.72 -10.12 -1.16
N PHE A 348 -22.98 -10.09 -2.27
CA PHE A 348 -21.90 -9.12 -2.51
C PHE A 348 -21.94 -8.62 -3.95
N LYS A 349 -21.11 -7.61 -4.28
CA LYS A 349 -21.00 -7.08 -5.64
C LYS A 349 -19.54 -7.00 -6.10
N ILE A 350 -19.29 -7.43 -7.33
CA ILE A 350 -18.02 -7.21 -8.05
C ILE A 350 -18.11 -5.86 -8.77
N ASN A 351 -17.10 -5.01 -8.61
CA ASN A 351 -17.03 -3.65 -9.17
C ASN A 351 -18.25 -2.80 -8.84
N GLY A 352 -18.87 -3.03 -7.68
CA GLY A 352 -20.13 -2.36 -7.27
C GLY A 352 -21.35 -2.69 -8.14
N LYS A 353 -21.22 -3.56 -9.16
CA LYS A 353 -22.23 -3.77 -10.21
C LYS A 353 -22.75 -5.20 -10.28
N TYR A 354 -21.87 -6.19 -10.30
CA TYR A 354 -22.27 -7.58 -10.56
C TYR A 354 -22.53 -8.30 -9.24
N SER A 355 -23.80 -8.50 -8.89
CA SER A 355 -24.20 -9.22 -7.68
C SER A 355 -23.73 -10.67 -7.74
N PHE A 356 -23.16 -11.17 -6.66
CA PHE A 356 -22.70 -12.55 -6.54
C PHE A 356 -22.88 -13.11 -5.12
N GLN A 357 -22.78 -14.43 -5.02
CA GLN A 357 -22.59 -15.16 -3.77
C GLN A 357 -21.34 -16.05 -3.88
N PRO A 358 -20.43 -16.03 -2.91
CA PRO A 358 -19.26 -16.92 -2.91
C PRO A 358 -19.67 -18.36 -2.61
N LYS A 359 -19.06 -19.31 -3.34
CA LYS A 359 -19.14 -20.76 -3.05
C LYS A 359 -17.75 -21.38 -3.08
N ILE A 360 -17.39 -22.19 -2.09
CA ILE A 360 -16.15 -22.97 -2.11
C ILE A 360 -16.48 -24.33 -2.74
N CYS A 361 -15.86 -24.66 -3.87
CA CYS A 361 -16.21 -25.87 -4.63
C CYS A 361 -15.15 -26.98 -4.57
N GLU A 362 -13.93 -26.63 -4.19
CA GLU A 362 -12.83 -27.55 -3.94
C GLU A 362 -11.82 -26.94 -2.96
N ILE A 363 -11.01 -27.79 -2.32
CA ILE A 363 -9.87 -27.39 -1.51
C ILE A 363 -8.63 -28.07 -2.09
N ASN A 364 -7.67 -27.24 -2.49
CA ASN A 364 -6.40 -27.70 -3.03
C ASN A 364 -5.36 -27.78 -1.91
N ALA A 365 -4.97 -29.00 -1.53
CA ALA A 365 -3.92 -29.24 -0.53
C ALA A 365 -2.75 -30.08 -1.07
N ARG A 366 -2.86 -30.62 -2.29
CA ARG A 366 -1.84 -31.49 -2.91
C ARG A 366 -0.56 -30.73 -3.29
N PHE A 367 -0.69 -29.48 -3.73
CA PHE A 367 0.43 -28.67 -4.21
C PHE A 367 0.63 -27.48 -3.30
N PRO A 368 1.61 -27.55 -2.37
CA PRO A 368 1.98 -26.41 -1.56
C PRO A 368 2.36 -25.24 -2.46
N PHE A 369 1.91 -24.04 -2.08
CA PHE A 369 2.17 -22.78 -2.77
C PHE A 369 1.55 -22.61 -4.16
N ASN A 370 0.73 -23.53 -4.69
CA ASN A 370 0.15 -23.31 -6.01
C ASN A 370 -0.80 -22.10 -6.03
N GLY A 371 -0.46 -21.09 -6.83
CA GLY A 371 -1.14 -19.79 -6.90
C GLY A 371 -0.60 -18.76 -5.89
N TYR A 372 0.35 -19.10 -5.03
CA TYR A 372 0.87 -18.20 -3.99
C TYR A 372 1.98 -17.31 -4.54
N PHE A 373 2.93 -17.86 -5.30
CA PHE A 373 4.09 -17.11 -5.78
C PHE A 373 3.69 -16.06 -6.81
N LEU A 374 2.88 -16.45 -7.80
CA LEU A 374 2.36 -15.54 -8.81
C LEU A 374 1.45 -14.47 -8.18
N SER A 375 0.62 -14.84 -7.20
CA SER A 375 -0.18 -13.85 -6.46
C SER A 375 0.70 -12.88 -5.68
N ALA A 376 1.72 -13.37 -4.98
CA ALA A 376 2.65 -12.52 -4.22
C ALA A 376 3.40 -11.55 -5.15
N ALA A 377 3.92 -12.06 -6.27
CA ALA A 377 4.68 -11.29 -7.24
C ALA A 377 3.82 -10.23 -7.94
N LEU A 378 2.65 -10.59 -8.45
CA LEU A 378 1.74 -9.63 -9.10
C LEU A 378 1.14 -8.60 -8.12
N CYS A 379 0.95 -8.97 -6.86
CA CYS A 379 0.52 -8.02 -5.84
C CYS A 379 1.67 -7.10 -5.39
N SER A 380 2.93 -7.56 -5.41
CA SER A 380 4.09 -6.79 -4.92
C SER A 380 4.43 -5.54 -5.75
N THR A 381 4.00 -5.50 -7.02
CA THR A 381 4.26 -4.38 -7.93
C THR A 381 3.32 -3.18 -7.73
N ASP A 382 2.29 -3.31 -6.91
CA ASP A 382 1.30 -2.25 -6.66
C ASP A 382 1.28 -1.82 -5.19
N CYS A 383 2.11 -0.83 -4.85
CA CYS A 383 2.31 -0.32 -3.49
C CYS A 383 1.13 0.49 -2.94
N HIS A 384 0.13 0.81 -3.77
CA HIS A 384 -1.05 1.60 -3.38
C HIS A 384 -2.18 0.77 -2.76
N ASN A 385 -2.11 -0.55 -2.85
CA ASN A 385 -3.11 -1.45 -2.28
C ASN A 385 -2.79 -1.81 -0.82
N ARG A 386 -3.69 -1.53 0.13
CA ARG A 386 -3.55 -1.91 1.55
C ARG A 386 -3.36 -3.42 1.75
N TYR A 387 -3.76 -4.23 0.77
CA TYR A 387 -3.70 -5.69 0.78
C TYR A 387 -2.50 -6.28 0.04
N SER A 388 -1.86 -5.55 -0.89
CA SER A 388 -0.66 -6.04 -1.56
C SER A 388 0.45 -6.37 -0.57
N GLN A 389 0.50 -5.69 0.58
CA GLN A 389 1.48 -5.95 1.64
C GLN A 389 1.31 -7.30 2.36
N LYS A 390 0.07 -7.80 2.55
CA LYS A 390 -0.16 -9.12 3.19
C LYS A 390 0.17 -10.26 2.23
N SER A 391 -0.20 -10.12 0.96
CA SER A 391 0.05 -11.14 -0.05
C SER A 391 1.50 -11.12 -0.58
N SER A 392 2.19 -9.97 -0.61
CA SER A 392 3.59 -9.89 -1.06
C SER A 392 4.56 -10.58 -0.09
N ARG A 393 4.28 -10.55 1.21
CA ARG A 393 5.08 -11.21 2.26
C ARG A 393 4.62 -12.64 2.58
N ILE A 394 3.68 -13.19 1.82
CA ILE A 394 3.13 -14.54 2.08
C ILE A 394 4.23 -15.60 2.07
N ILE A 395 5.16 -15.50 1.12
CA ILE A 395 6.26 -16.45 0.96
C ILE A 395 7.23 -16.36 2.15
N GLU A 396 7.63 -15.14 2.52
CA GLU A 396 8.51 -14.91 3.68
C GLU A 396 7.86 -15.43 4.96
N THR A 397 6.57 -15.15 5.15
CA THR A 397 5.80 -15.58 6.32
C THR A 397 5.68 -17.10 6.39
N MET A 398 5.37 -17.76 5.26
CA MET A 398 5.32 -19.23 5.18
C MET A 398 6.67 -19.85 5.48
N ILE A 399 7.78 -19.32 4.92
CA ILE A 399 9.13 -19.81 5.20
C ILE A 399 9.45 -19.70 6.69
N GLN A 400 9.22 -18.52 7.29
CA GLN A 400 9.46 -18.29 8.72
C GLN A 400 8.63 -19.21 9.63
N THR A 401 7.37 -19.46 9.28
CA THR A 401 6.43 -20.23 10.12
C THR A 401 6.49 -21.73 9.90
N SER A 402 6.99 -22.20 8.76
CA SER A 402 7.03 -23.61 8.37
C SER A 402 8.08 -24.46 9.12
N LYS A 403 8.88 -23.85 10.02
CA LYS A 403 9.96 -24.50 10.78
C LYS A 403 10.97 -25.27 9.91
N PHE A 404 11.08 -24.92 8.62
CA PHE A 404 12.08 -25.51 7.74
C PHE A 404 13.46 -25.06 8.18
N ASP A 405 14.35 -26.04 8.37
CA ASP A 405 15.76 -25.76 8.53
C ASP A 405 16.35 -25.46 7.14
N LEU A 406 16.40 -24.18 6.82
CA LEU A 406 16.93 -23.64 5.58
C LEU A 406 18.43 -23.93 5.39
N THR A 407 19.13 -24.48 6.38
CA THR A 407 20.53 -24.91 6.23
C THR A 407 20.65 -26.32 5.65
N LYS A 408 19.58 -27.11 5.66
CA LYS A 408 19.54 -28.52 5.19
C LYS A 408 19.06 -28.63 3.74
N ARG A 409 19.36 -29.78 3.12
CA ARG A 409 18.93 -30.10 1.74
C ARG A 409 17.41 -30.32 1.71
N MET A 410 16.73 -29.65 0.79
CA MET A 410 15.30 -29.80 0.57
C MET A 410 15.00 -30.76 -0.57
N PHE A 411 13.90 -31.51 -0.46
CA PHE A 411 13.39 -32.40 -1.50
C PHE A 411 11.97 -31.98 -1.90
N ILE A 412 11.69 -31.92 -3.20
CA ILE A 412 10.35 -31.65 -3.73
C ILE A 412 9.82 -32.95 -4.35
N VAL A 413 8.75 -33.48 -3.76
CA VAL A 413 8.06 -34.69 -4.24
C VAL A 413 6.89 -34.25 -5.12
N LYS A 414 7.03 -34.32 -6.45
CA LYS A 414 5.96 -33.99 -7.41
C LYS A 414 5.94 -34.97 -8.59
N SER A 415 4.78 -35.11 -9.23
CA SER A 415 4.61 -35.82 -10.51
C SER A 415 5.10 -34.97 -11.71
N LYS A 416 5.18 -35.57 -12.91
CA LYS A 416 5.42 -34.85 -14.19
C LYS A 416 4.24 -33.93 -14.52
N GLU A 417 4.11 -32.82 -13.82
CA GLU A 417 3.13 -31.78 -14.12
C GLU A 417 3.81 -30.50 -14.60
N HIS A 418 3.33 -30.00 -15.74
CA HIS A 418 3.57 -28.62 -16.18
C HIS A 418 2.85 -27.67 -15.23
N GLY A 419 3.53 -26.64 -14.76
CA GLY A 419 2.96 -25.60 -13.90
C GLY A 419 3.79 -24.33 -13.94
N TYR A 420 3.17 -23.20 -13.61
CA TYR A 420 3.82 -21.89 -13.60
C TYR A 420 4.35 -21.53 -12.21
N ASP A 421 3.70 -22.00 -11.13
CA ASP A 421 3.92 -21.42 -9.81
C ASP A 421 5.02 -22.10 -8.97
N ILE A 422 4.99 -23.43 -8.83
CA ILE A 422 5.99 -24.17 -8.04
C ILE A 422 7.41 -24.07 -8.62
N HIS A 423 7.53 -23.69 -9.89
CA HIS A 423 8.82 -23.46 -10.54
C HIS A 423 9.48 -22.13 -10.11
N LEU A 424 8.67 -21.16 -9.65
CA LEU A 424 9.18 -19.95 -9.01
C LEU A 424 9.92 -20.30 -7.71
N PHE A 425 9.50 -21.35 -6.99
CA PHE A 425 10.20 -21.81 -5.78
C PHE A 425 11.69 -22.10 -6.02
N GLN A 426 12.06 -22.63 -7.20
CA GLN A 426 13.46 -22.91 -7.54
C GLN A 426 14.27 -21.61 -7.74
N GLN A 427 13.65 -20.55 -8.24
CA GLN A 427 14.28 -19.23 -8.34
C GLN A 427 14.47 -18.59 -6.97
N TYR A 428 13.51 -18.81 -6.06
CA TYR A 428 13.62 -18.43 -4.65
C TYR A 428 14.72 -19.22 -3.89
N TRP A 429 15.11 -20.42 -4.35
CA TRP A 429 15.98 -21.30 -3.57
C TRP A 429 17.00 -22.08 -4.41
N THR A 430 18.23 -21.55 -4.50
CA THR A 430 19.36 -22.17 -5.22
C THR A 430 20.30 -22.95 -4.29
N LYS A 431 19.96 -24.21 -3.95
CA LYS A 431 20.94 -25.27 -3.61
C LYS A 431 20.49 -26.65 -4.14
N LYS A 432 21.46 -27.41 -4.67
CA LYS A 432 21.37 -28.54 -5.63
C LYS A 432 20.48 -29.75 -5.32
N SER A 433 20.08 -30.37 -6.45
CA SER A 433 19.63 -31.74 -6.80
C SER A 433 18.17 -32.13 -6.53
N PHE A 434 17.42 -32.29 -7.63
CA PHE A 434 16.02 -32.70 -7.69
C PHE A 434 15.89 -34.18 -8.06
N GLN A 435 15.13 -34.96 -7.31
CA GLN A 435 14.64 -36.27 -7.74
C GLN A 435 13.13 -36.35 -7.47
N GLN A 436 12.39 -36.78 -8.48
CA GLN A 436 10.93 -36.66 -8.57
C GLN A 436 10.30 -38.04 -8.46
N TYR A 437 9.38 -38.20 -7.51
CA TYR A 437 8.54 -39.39 -7.37
C TYR A 437 7.13 -38.98 -6.97
N GLU A 438 6.13 -39.79 -7.33
CA GLU A 438 4.76 -39.62 -6.84
C GLU A 438 4.64 -40.30 -5.46
N ILE A 439 3.96 -39.70 -4.49
CA ILE A 439 3.94 -40.20 -3.09
C ILE A 439 3.52 -41.67 -3.00
N LEU A 440 2.55 -42.09 -3.82
CA LEU A 440 2.07 -43.48 -3.86
C LEU A 440 2.96 -44.43 -4.66
N ASN A 441 3.86 -43.89 -5.49
CA ASN A 441 4.87 -44.63 -6.26
C ASN A 441 6.22 -44.67 -5.53
N LEU A 442 6.33 -44.06 -4.35
CA LEU A 442 7.46 -44.25 -3.45
C LEU A 442 7.50 -45.71 -3.01
N SER A 443 8.70 -46.29 -2.90
CA SER A 443 8.85 -47.60 -2.29
C SER A 443 8.37 -47.57 -0.85
N ASP A 444 7.82 -48.68 -0.35
CA ASP A 444 7.30 -48.75 1.01
C ASP A 444 8.38 -48.41 2.05
N GLN A 445 9.66 -48.70 1.77
CA GLN A 445 10.81 -48.30 2.59
C GLN A 445 10.99 -46.77 2.68
N ILE A 446 10.86 -46.03 1.56
CA ILE A 446 10.96 -44.57 1.57
C ILE A 446 9.77 -43.99 2.32
N LEU A 447 8.58 -44.53 2.10
CA LEU A 447 7.37 -44.07 2.77
C LEU A 447 7.43 -44.31 4.28
N GLU A 448 7.90 -45.47 4.73
CA GLU A 448 8.14 -45.77 6.14
C GLU A 448 9.19 -44.82 6.74
N TYR A 449 10.29 -44.57 6.02
CA TYR A 449 11.31 -43.61 6.46
C TYR A 449 10.73 -42.19 6.60
N LEU A 450 9.91 -41.78 5.63
CA LEU A 450 9.17 -40.53 5.68
C LEU A 450 8.29 -40.52 6.93
N ILE A 451 7.46 -41.52 7.19
CA ILE A 451 6.50 -41.54 8.30
C ILE A 451 7.17 -41.60 9.69
N CYS A 452 8.19 -42.45 9.86
CA CYS A 452 8.80 -42.76 11.15
C CYS A 452 9.91 -41.80 11.58
N ASN A 453 10.56 -41.09 10.64
CA ASN A 453 11.66 -40.19 10.97
C ASN A 453 11.18 -38.76 11.27
N ASN A 454 11.14 -38.39 12.55
CA ASN A 454 10.72 -37.07 13.02
C ASN A 454 11.68 -35.91 12.71
N GLU A 455 12.88 -36.18 12.18
CA GLU A 455 13.80 -35.13 11.74
C GLU A 455 13.43 -34.53 10.36
N ILE A 456 12.51 -35.18 9.63
CA ILE A 456 12.04 -34.72 8.32
C ILE A 456 10.84 -33.78 8.52
N ASN A 457 10.93 -32.55 8.01
CA ASN A 457 9.82 -31.60 8.00
C ASN A 457 9.14 -31.57 6.62
N TYR A 458 7.80 -31.60 6.60
CA TYR A 458 7.01 -31.46 5.38
C TYR A 458 6.38 -30.08 5.31
N ILE A 459 6.25 -29.54 4.08
CA ILE A 459 5.50 -28.30 3.90
C ILE A 459 4.02 -28.60 4.08
N ASN A 460 3.48 -29.70 3.54
CA ASN A 460 2.13 -30.16 3.89
C ASN A 460 2.22 -31.55 4.51
N ASP A 461 1.52 -31.73 5.63
CA ASP A 461 1.35 -33.05 6.22
C ASP A 461 0.63 -33.98 5.23
N LEU A 462 1.06 -35.24 5.14
CA LEU A 462 0.43 -36.21 4.24
C LEU A 462 -1.06 -36.42 4.57
N ARG A 463 -1.46 -36.27 5.85
CA ARG A 463 -2.87 -36.30 6.26
C ARG A 463 -3.67 -35.15 5.64
N THR A 464 -3.08 -33.95 5.58
CA THR A 464 -3.67 -32.79 4.87
C THR A 464 -3.90 -33.13 3.40
N ILE A 465 -2.91 -33.74 2.74
CA ILE A 465 -2.98 -34.08 1.32
C ILE A 465 -4.07 -35.13 1.06
N PHE A 466 -4.08 -36.24 1.80
CA PHE A 466 -5.04 -37.33 1.57
C PHE A 466 -6.48 -36.93 1.91
N LEU A 467 -6.70 -36.24 3.03
CA LEU A 467 -8.05 -35.94 3.51
C LEU A 467 -8.62 -34.66 2.91
N LEU A 468 -7.83 -33.57 2.86
CA LEU A 468 -8.37 -32.25 2.53
C LEU A 468 -8.43 -31.97 1.03
N HIS A 469 -7.65 -32.68 0.21
CA HIS A 469 -7.72 -32.56 -1.25
C HIS A 469 -8.80 -33.43 -1.88
N ASP A 470 -9.28 -34.45 -1.18
CA ASP A 470 -10.28 -35.38 -1.70
C ASP A 470 -11.68 -34.74 -1.67
N LYS A 471 -12.35 -34.72 -2.83
CA LYS A 471 -13.63 -33.99 -2.98
C LYS A 471 -14.77 -34.59 -2.16
N ARG A 472 -14.67 -35.84 -1.70
CA ARG A 472 -15.66 -36.46 -0.80
C ARG A 472 -15.74 -35.76 0.55
N LEU A 473 -14.70 -35.00 0.94
CA LEU A 473 -14.74 -34.08 2.07
C LEU A 473 -15.99 -33.17 2.03
N PHE A 474 -16.40 -32.70 0.86
CA PHE A 474 -17.56 -31.81 0.72
C PHE A 474 -18.89 -32.48 1.10
N SER A 475 -18.97 -33.82 1.03
CA SER A 475 -20.12 -34.56 1.56
C SER A 475 -20.22 -34.47 3.08
N LEU A 476 -19.10 -34.33 3.79
CA LEU A 476 -19.09 -34.04 5.23
C LEU A 476 -19.38 -32.56 5.49
N LEU A 477 -18.74 -31.65 4.74
CA LEU A 477 -18.90 -30.20 4.92
C LEU A 477 -20.32 -29.69 4.60
N SER A 478 -21.09 -30.42 3.79
CA SER A 478 -22.49 -30.08 3.50
C SER A 478 -23.50 -30.86 4.36
N ASN A 479 -23.04 -31.80 5.19
CA ASN A 479 -23.89 -32.56 6.10
C ASN A 479 -24.13 -31.74 7.39
N GLN A 480 -25.34 -31.20 7.52
CA GLN A 480 -25.74 -30.38 8.66
C GLN A 480 -25.57 -31.10 10.01
N PRO A 481 -26.16 -32.30 10.24
CA PRO A 481 -25.90 -33.12 11.43
C PRO A 481 -24.41 -33.27 11.78
N PHE A 482 -23.56 -33.52 10.80
CA PHE A 482 -22.12 -33.64 11.00
C PHE A 482 -21.52 -32.31 11.48
N LEU A 483 -21.84 -31.19 10.83
CA LEU A 483 -21.38 -29.86 11.27
C LEU A 483 -21.89 -29.49 12.67
N TYR A 484 -23.13 -29.83 13.02
CA TYR A 484 -23.71 -29.61 14.35
C TYR A 484 -22.91 -30.33 15.45
N SER A 485 -22.26 -31.45 15.13
CA SER A 485 -21.41 -32.17 16.09
C SER A 485 -20.05 -31.49 16.33
N LEU A 486 -19.65 -30.54 15.47
CA LEU A 486 -18.32 -29.93 15.47
C LEU A 486 -18.30 -28.44 15.88
N LEU A 487 -19.40 -27.72 15.62
CA LEU A 487 -19.47 -26.26 15.77
C LEU A 487 -20.70 -25.80 16.56
N ASN A 488 -20.58 -24.66 17.25
CA ASN A 488 -21.69 -24.01 17.95
C ASN A 488 -22.59 -23.22 16.97
N ASP A 489 -23.83 -22.92 17.35
CA ASP A 489 -24.86 -22.32 16.48
C ASP A 489 -24.45 -21.04 15.75
N ASN A 490 -23.61 -20.19 16.38
CA ASN A 490 -23.12 -18.94 15.79
C ASN A 490 -22.13 -19.15 14.62
N GLN A 491 -21.56 -20.35 14.45
CA GLN A 491 -20.56 -20.66 13.42
C GLN A 491 -21.13 -21.47 12.23
N GLN A 492 -22.33 -22.04 12.37
CA GLN A 492 -22.90 -23.02 11.42
C GLN A 492 -23.57 -22.38 10.20
N LYS A 493 -24.38 -21.33 10.43
CA LYS A 493 -25.09 -20.59 9.36
C LYS A 493 -24.14 -20.02 8.30
N PRO A 494 -22.99 -19.42 8.66
CA PRO A 494 -22.08 -18.86 7.67
C PRO A 494 -21.43 -19.92 6.75
N ILE A 495 -20.97 -21.05 7.31
CA ILE A 495 -20.31 -22.12 6.52
C ILE A 495 -21.28 -22.84 5.58
N SER A 496 -22.49 -23.12 6.04
CA SER A 496 -23.48 -23.80 5.23
C SER A 496 -23.93 -23.01 4.00
N GLN A 497 -23.78 -21.69 4.00
CA GLN A 497 -24.10 -20.83 2.87
C GLN A 497 -23.02 -20.84 1.78
N ILE A 498 -21.75 -21.07 2.14
CA ILE A 498 -20.61 -21.07 1.21
C ILE A 498 -20.28 -22.46 0.66
N ILE A 499 -20.67 -23.54 1.36
CA ILE A 499 -20.43 -24.92 0.91
C ILE A 499 -21.61 -25.42 0.06
N PRO A 500 -21.40 -25.86 -1.19
CA PRO A 500 -22.44 -26.44 -2.03
C PRO A 500 -22.85 -27.83 -1.54
N LYS A 501 -24.13 -28.15 -1.68
CA LYS A 501 -24.67 -29.46 -1.27
C LYS A 501 -23.98 -30.59 -2.04
N THR A 502 -23.46 -31.59 -1.34
CA THR A 502 -22.62 -32.63 -1.95
C THR A 502 -22.93 -34.02 -1.38
N PHE A 503 -22.89 -35.05 -2.23
CA PHE A 503 -23.05 -36.45 -1.84
C PHE A 503 -22.00 -37.32 -2.52
N VAL A 504 -21.55 -38.37 -1.84
CA VAL A 504 -20.85 -39.50 -2.48
C VAL A 504 -21.89 -40.37 -3.20
N ILE A 505 -21.65 -40.75 -4.46
CA ILE A 505 -22.67 -41.38 -5.32
C ILE A 505 -23.27 -42.65 -4.69
N ASN A 506 -22.45 -43.54 -4.15
CA ASN A 506 -22.92 -44.77 -3.50
C ASN A 506 -23.65 -44.55 -2.17
N LYS A 507 -23.62 -43.33 -1.61
CA LYS A 507 -24.30 -42.94 -0.37
C LYS A 507 -25.54 -42.08 -0.58
N ILE A 508 -25.90 -41.78 -1.83
CA ILE A 508 -27.12 -40.99 -2.11
C ILE A 508 -28.33 -41.77 -1.59
N PRO A 509 -29.18 -41.18 -0.73
CA PRO A 509 -30.41 -41.83 -0.29
C PRO A 509 -31.33 -42.14 -1.47
N ASN A 510 -31.98 -43.31 -1.47
CA ASN A 510 -32.84 -43.75 -2.58
C ASN A 510 -33.91 -42.72 -2.97
N TYR A 511 -34.54 -42.06 -1.99
CA TYR A 511 -35.57 -41.04 -2.23
C TYR A 511 -35.03 -39.78 -2.93
N LEU A 512 -33.73 -39.49 -2.80
CA LEU A 512 -33.09 -38.33 -3.40
C LEU A 512 -32.49 -38.66 -4.77
N LYS A 513 -32.11 -39.92 -5.00
CA LYS A 513 -31.47 -40.39 -6.23
C LYS A 513 -32.32 -40.07 -7.46
N ASP A 514 -33.62 -40.37 -7.40
CA ASP A 514 -34.55 -40.06 -8.49
C ASP A 514 -34.64 -38.56 -8.74
N SER A 515 -34.67 -37.74 -7.69
CA SER A 515 -34.69 -36.27 -7.83
C SER A 515 -33.44 -35.73 -8.53
N ILE A 516 -32.25 -36.26 -8.21
CA ILE A 516 -30.97 -35.87 -8.86
C ILE A 516 -30.94 -36.30 -10.33
N VAL A 517 -31.54 -37.44 -10.68
CA VAL A 517 -31.67 -37.88 -12.08
C VAL A 517 -32.58 -36.93 -12.87
N HIS A 518 -33.72 -36.54 -12.31
CA HIS A 518 -34.71 -35.70 -13.00
C HIS A 518 -34.31 -34.22 -13.06
N ASN A 519 -33.57 -33.73 -12.06
CA ASN A 519 -33.14 -32.32 -11.97
C ASN A 519 -31.66 -32.14 -12.32
N LYS A 520 -31.17 -32.81 -13.38
CA LYS A 520 -29.74 -32.83 -13.76
C LYS A 520 -29.11 -31.43 -13.86
N GLN A 521 -29.88 -30.41 -14.22
CA GLN A 521 -29.40 -29.03 -14.37
C GLN A 521 -28.83 -28.43 -13.08
N ASP A 522 -29.27 -28.92 -11.91
CA ASP A 522 -28.85 -28.40 -10.60
C ASP A 522 -27.59 -29.09 -10.06
N TRP A 523 -26.99 -30.01 -10.83
CA TRP A 523 -25.93 -30.90 -10.34
C TRP A 523 -24.76 -31.04 -11.31
N CYS A 524 -23.60 -31.35 -10.74
CA CYS A 524 -22.42 -31.79 -11.46
C CYS A 524 -21.82 -33.02 -10.80
N ILE A 525 -21.28 -33.94 -11.62
CA ILE A 525 -20.58 -35.13 -11.18
C ILE A 525 -19.07 -34.86 -11.28
N LYS A 526 -18.34 -35.17 -10.21
CA LYS A 526 -16.89 -34.98 -10.12
C LYS A 526 -16.21 -36.24 -9.57
N PRO A 527 -15.08 -36.68 -10.15
CA PRO A 527 -14.22 -37.67 -9.51
C PRO A 527 -13.75 -37.21 -8.13
N ASN A 528 -13.60 -38.13 -7.19
CA ASN A 528 -13.12 -37.83 -5.83
C ASN A 528 -11.68 -37.28 -5.81
N SER A 529 -10.85 -37.73 -6.74
CA SER A 529 -9.46 -37.31 -6.91
C SER A 529 -9.20 -36.81 -8.33
N GLY A 530 -8.17 -35.99 -8.52
CA GLY A 530 -7.81 -35.40 -9.81
C GLY A 530 -7.97 -33.88 -9.85
N GLY A 531 -7.27 -33.25 -10.82
CA GLY A 531 -7.20 -31.79 -10.97
C GLY A 531 -7.64 -31.31 -12.36
N LYS A 532 -7.52 -30.01 -12.62
CA LYS A 532 -7.74 -29.36 -13.94
C LYS A 532 -9.15 -29.46 -14.54
N GLY A 533 -10.11 -30.02 -13.80
CA GLY A 533 -11.49 -30.20 -14.26
C GLY A 533 -11.67 -31.35 -15.25
N GLU A 534 -10.78 -32.35 -15.24
CA GLU A 534 -10.93 -33.56 -16.05
C GLU A 534 -12.06 -34.44 -15.51
N ASN A 535 -12.82 -35.05 -16.43
CA ASN A 535 -13.96 -35.94 -16.15
C ASN A 535 -15.09 -35.31 -15.30
N ILE A 536 -15.17 -33.98 -15.24
CA ILE A 536 -16.33 -33.29 -14.65
C ILE A 536 -17.48 -33.32 -15.66
N THR A 537 -18.63 -33.84 -15.24
CA THR A 537 -19.87 -33.80 -16.01
C THR A 537 -20.81 -32.79 -15.40
N ILE A 538 -21.19 -31.76 -16.16
CA ILE A 538 -22.17 -30.76 -15.73
C ILE A 538 -23.52 -31.16 -16.32
N GLY A 539 -24.55 -31.35 -15.49
CA GLY A 539 -25.80 -31.95 -15.95
C GLY A 539 -26.56 -31.09 -16.96
N VAL A 540 -26.37 -29.77 -17.00
CA VAL A 540 -26.94 -28.90 -18.05
C VAL A 540 -26.29 -29.12 -19.43
N ASP A 541 -25.06 -29.66 -19.50
CA ASP A 541 -24.31 -29.82 -20.76
C ASP A 541 -24.51 -31.20 -21.43
N VAL A 542 -25.15 -32.16 -20.75
CA VAL A 542 -25.32 -33.54 -21.25
C VAL A 542 -26.79 -33.92 -21.38
N THR A 543 -27.09 -34.95 -22.18
CA THR A 543 -28.46 -35.51 -22.28
C THR A 543 -28.87 -36.24 -21.00
N SER A 544 -30.17 -36.46 -20.80
CA SER A 544 -30.67 -37.20 -19.63
C SER A 544 -30.18 -38.66 -19.58
N ASP A 545 -30.01 -39.29 -20.76
CA ASP A 545 -29.50 -40.65 -20.87
C ASP A 545 -28.01 -40.71 -20.48
N GLU A 546 -27.20 -39.76 -20.96
CA GLU A 546 -25.79 -39.64 -20.58
C GLU A 546 -25.61 -39.34 -19.09
N TRP A 547 -26.42 -38.43 -18.54
CA TRP A 547 -26.42 -38.11 -17.10
C TRP A 547 -26.74 -39.34 -16.24
N SER A 548 -27.83 -40.05 -16.59
CA SER A 548 -28.26 -41.25 -15.87
C SER A 548 -27.20 -42.35 -15.95
N LYS A 549 -26.59 -42.53 -17.13
CA LYS A 549 -25.50 -43.50 -17.32
C LYS A 549 -24.30 -43.16 -16.42
N GLN A 550 -23.89 -41.90 -16.36
CA GLN A 550 -22.77 -41.45 -15.51
C GLN A 550 -23.07 -41.64 -14.02
N LEU A 551 -24.29 -41.31 -13.55
CA LEU A 551 -24.67 -41.41 -12.14
C LEU A 551 -24.86 -42.85 -11.67
N LEU A 552 -25.28 -43.75 -12.57
CA LEU A 552 -25.56 -45.16 -12.27
C LEU A 552 -24.39 -46.11 -12.58
N ASP A 553 -23.29 -45.60 -13.11
CA ASP A 553 -22.08 -46.37 -13.38
C ASP A 553 -21.44 -46.86 -12.07
N SER A 554 -21.23 -48.17 -11.94
CA SER A 554 -20.60 -48.75 -10.75
C SER A 554 -19.14 -48.33 -10.58
N THR A 555 -18.48 -47.90 -11.65
CA THR A 555 -17.11 -47.37 -11.57
C THR A 555 -17.05 -45.96 -10.95
N HIS A 556 -18.19 -45.27 -10.85
CA HIS A 556 -18.30 -43.93 -10.26
C HIS A 556 -18.83 -43.95 -8.82
N GLU A 557 -18.95 -45.13 -8.17
CA GLU A 557 -19.50 -45.24 -6.82
C GLU A 557 -18.83 -44.31 -5.79
N GLN A 558 -17.52 -44.07 -5.94
CA GLN A 558 -16.73 -43.20 -5.07
C GLN A 558 -16.68 -41.74 -5.54
N TRP A 559 -17.25 -41.41 -6.70
CA TRP A 559 -17.32 -40.04 -7.17
C TRP A 559 -18.34 -39.25 -6.35
N ILE A 560 -18.34 -37.93 -6.52
CA ILE A 560 -19.31 -37.06 -5.88
C ILE A 560 -20.31 -36.50 -6.89
N VAL A 561 -21.53 -36.27 -6.42
CA VAL A 561 -22.49 -35.37 -7.06
C VAL A 561 -22.60 -34.11 -6.18
N GLN A 562 -22.37 -32.96 -6.77
CA GLN A 562 -22.33 -31.67 -6.08
C GLN A 562 -23.27 -30.69 -6.78
N GLU A 563 -23.95 -29.87 -5.98
CA GLU A 563 -24.78 -28.76 -6.45
C GLU A 563 -23.99 -27.92 -7.45
N TYR A 564 -24.58 -27.73 -8.64
CA TYR A 564 -24.03 -26.88 -9.67
C TYR A 564 -24.44 -25.43 -9.39
N CYS A 565 -23.46 -24.56 -9.21
CA CYS A 565 -23.68 -23.14 -9.01
C CYS A 565 -23.34 -22.38 -10.29
N GLU A 566 -24.32 -21.67 -10.86
CA GLU A 566 -24.08 -20.83 -12.04
C GLU A 566 -23.16 -19.66 -11.71
N TYR A 567 -22.19 -19.40 -12.59
CA TYR A 567 -21.22 -18.33 -12.42
C TYR A 567 -21.81 -16.97 -12.79
N VAL A 568 -21.44 -15.94 -12.02
CA VAL A 568 -21.55 -14.56 -12.48
C VAL A 568 -20.59 -14.35 -13.65
N GLN A 569 -21.13 -13.84 -14.75
CA GLN A 569 -20.35 -13.52 -15.94
C GLN A 569 -19.82 -12.09 -15.87
N TYR A 570 -18.50 -11.95 -15.93
CA TYR A 570 -17.81 -10.69 -16.14
C TYR A 570 -17.23 -10.67 -17.56
N LYS A 571 -17.70 -9.75 -18.41
CA LYS A 571 -17.33 -9.68 -19.83
C LYS A 571 -17.47 -11.02 -20.56
N SER A 572 -18.60 -11.71 -20.33
CA SER A 572 -18.88 -13.04 -20.89
C SER A 572 -17.89 -14.14 -20.47
N MET A 573 -17.16 -13.95 -19.37
CA MET A 573 -16.27 -14.94 -18.76
C MET A 573 -16.72 -15.27 -17.35
N ASN A 574 -16.60 -16.55 -16.98
CA ASN A 574 -16.84 -17.06 -15.64
C ASN A 574 -15.62 -16.83 -14.75
N LEU A 575 -15.84 -16.48 -13.49
CA LEU A 575 -14.78 -16.13 -12.53
C LEU A 575 -14.58 -17.22 -11.47
N CYS A 576 -13.32 -17.54 -11.17
CA CYS A 576 -12.96 -18.41 -10.05
C CYS A 576 -11.74 -17.88 -9.31
N GLY A 577 -11.96 -17.45 -8.07
CA GLY A 577 -10.92 -16.97 -7.15
C GLY A 577 -10.25 -18.12 -6.40
N MET A 578 -9.20 -17.78 -5.66
CA MET A 578 -8.51 -18.70 -4.76
C MET A 578 -8.21 -18.01 -3.44
N LEU A 579 -8.49 -18.67 -2.33
CA LEU A 579 -8.17 -18.17 -1.00
C LEU A 579 -6.83 -18.76 -0.56
N LEU A 580 -5.85 -17.92 -0.24
CA LEU A 580 -4.50 -18.37 0.12
C LEU A 580 -4.41 -18.57 1.62
N CYS A 581 -4.39 -19.83 2.09
CA CYS A 581 -4.35 -20.15 3.51
C CYS A 581 -3.04 -20.85 3.90
N PHE A 582 -2.49 -20.53 5.08
CA PHE A 582 -1.39 -21.27 5.68
C PHE A 582 -1.60 -21.38 7.19
N ASN A 583 -1.74 -22.60 7.69
CA ASN A 583 -2.06 -22.85 9.10
C ASN A 583 -3.31 -22.07 9.55
N GLU A 584 -3.16 -21.21 10.56
CA GLU A 584 -4.21 -20.36 11.13
C GLU A 584 -4.35 -19.00 10.42
N GLN A 585 -3.59 -18.78 9.34
CA GLN A 585 -3.56 -17.51 8.63
C GLN A 585 -4.24 -17.62 7.26
N CYS A 586 -5.06 -16.62 6.96
CA CYS A 586 -5.59 -16.34 5.63
C CYS A 586 -4.93 -15.09 5.08
N PHE A 587 -4.35 -15.19 3.88
CA PHE A 587 -3.70 -14.10 3.18
C PHE A 587 -4.61 -13.46 2.11
N ASN A 588 -5.92 -13.62 2.28
CA ASN A 588 -6.99 -13.18 1.37
C ASN A 588 -6.97 -13.88 0.00
N MET A 589 -7.70 -13.30 -0.95
CA MET A 589 -7.77 -13.80 -2.32
C MET A 589 -6.43 -13.61 -3.03
N GLY A 590 -5.95 -14.67 -3.67
CA GLY A 590 -4.92 -14.60 -4.69
C GLY A 590 -5.49 -14.14 -6.03
N ILE A 591 -4.73 -14.38 -7.10
CA ILE A 591 -5.19 -14.15 -8.48
C ILE A 591 -6.54 -14.80 -8.76
N ILE A 592 -7.40 -14.14 -9.51
CA ILE A 592 -8.68 -14.69 -9.97
C ILE A 592 -8.48 -15.22 -11.39
N ARG A 593 -8.97 -16.44 -11.64
CA ARG A 593 -8.99 -17.04 -12.97
C ARG A 593 -10.29 -16.67 -13.66
N MET A 594 -10.23 -16.39 -14.95
CA MET A 594 -11.41 -16.18 -15.79
C MET A 594 -11.35 -17.01 -17.06
N ALA A 595 -12.49 -17.55 -17.50
CA ALA A 595 -12.57 -18.31 -18.75
C ALA A 595 -14.00 -18.24 -19.33
N PRO A 596 -14.17 -18.33 -20.66
CA PRO A 596 -15.50 -18.40 -21.28
C PRO A 596 -16.22 -19.74 -21.01
N ASN A 597 -15.46 -20.78 -20.66
CA ASN A 597 -15.98 -22.12 -20.42
C ASN A 597 -16.60 -22.23 -19.01
N LYS A 598 -17.58 -23.12 -18.83
CA LYS A 598 -18.19 -23.42 -17.52
C LYS A 598 -17.19 -24.02 -16.52
N ILE A 599 -16.15 -24.68 -17.00
CA ILE A 599 -15.01 -25.12 -16.18
C ILE A 599 -13.89 -24.07 -16.30
N VAL A 600 -13.69 -23.29 -15.25
CA VAL A 600 -12.71 -22.18 -15.24
C VAL A 600 -11.30 -22.71 -14.99
N ASN A 601 -10.49 -22.78 -16.05
CA ASN A 601 -9.08 -23.17 -15.98
C ASN A 601 -8.25 -22.42 -17.03
N ILE A 602 -7.05 -21.99 -16.64
CA ILE A 602 -6.08 -21.29 -17.48
C ILE A 602 -5.56 -22.18 -18.62
N SER A 603 -5.35 -23.47 -18.37
CA SER A 603 -4.78 -24.39 -19.37
C SER A 603 -5.71 -24.63 -20.58
N ARG A 604 -6.96 -24.14 -20.54
CA ARG A 604 -7.95 -24.23 -21.61
C ARG A 604 -8.38 -22.85 -22.12
N GLY A 605 -7.42 -21.93 -22.26
CA GLY A 605 -7.65 -20.58 -22.80
C GLY A 605 -8.21 -19.57 -21.81
N GLY A 606 -7.96 -19.76 -20.51
CA GLY A 606 -8.34 -18.80 -19.47
C GLY A 606 -7.28 -17.72 -19.21
N TYR A 607 -7.69 -16.64 -18.56
CA TYR A 607 -6.88 -15.48 -18.19
C TYR A 607 -6.82 -15.31 -16.67
N TYR A 608 -5.86 -14.52 -16.20
CA TYR A 608 -5.76 -14.05 -14.82
C TYR A 608 -6.29 -12.62 -14.71
N ILE A 609 -6.99 -12.31 -13.64
CA ILE A 609 -7.36 -10.94 -13.26
C ILE A 609 -7.05 -10.72 -11.79
N LEU A 610 -6.63 -9.50 -11.45
CA LEU A 610 -6.23 -9.18 -10.09
C LEU A 610 -7.41 -8.69 -9.26
N PRO A 611 -7.61 -9.21 -8.03
CA PRO A 611 -8.56 -8.63 -7.10
C PRO A 611 -7.99 -7.34 -6.49
N PHE A 612 -8.87 -6.39 -6.22
CA PHE A 612 -8.60 -5.11 -5.62
C PHE A 612 -9.69 -4.80 -4.60
N VAL A 613 -9.39 -3.92 -3.65
CA VAL A 613 -10.41 -3.45 -2.70
C VAL A 613 -10.98 -2.16 -3.22
N HIS A 614 -12.30 -2.12 -3.40
CA HIS A 614 -12.97 -0.93 -3.89
C HIS A 614 -12.72 0.21 -2.90
N GLN A 615 -11.91 1.21 -3.29
CA GLN A 615 -11.61 2.38 -2.46
C GLN A 615 -12.84 3.27 -2.25
N GLN A 616 -13.91 3.05 -3.03
CA GLN A 616 -15.17 3.76 -2.94
C GLN A 616 -16.30 2.78 -2.58
N TYR A 617 -16.45 2.38 -1.34
CA TYR A 617 -17.73 1.95 -0.74
C TYR A 617 -17.40 1.53 0.71
N ILE A 618 -17.08 2.53 1.53
CA ILE A 618 -17.57 2.43 2.90
C ILE A 618 -19.07 2.69 2.75
N HIS A 619 -19.84 1.59 2.74
CA HIS A 619 -21.29 1.48 3.02
C HIS A 619 -22.17 2.67 2.60
N SER A 620 -23.24 2.45 1.82
CA SER A 620 -24.36 3.39 1.86
C SER A 620 -24.77 3.59 3.33
N MET A 621 -24.52 4.78 3.88
CA MET A 621 -24.63 5.07 5.31
C MET A 621 -26.07 5.24 5.81
N ASN A 622 -27.07 5.01 4.96
CA ASN A 622 -28.48 5.11 5.33
C ASN A 622 -28.88 4.20 6.52
N ASP A 623 -28.05 3.20 6.87
CA ASP A 623 -28.27 2.29 8.00
C ASP A 623 -27.30 2.47 9.19
N LYS A 624 -26.35 3.44 9.18
CA LYS A 624 -25.42 3.66 10.30
C LYS A 624 -25.83 4.86 11.15
N SER A 625 -25.70 4.72 12.47
CA SER A 625 -25.96 5.81 13.40
C SER A 625 -24.85 6.87 13.31
N ILE A 626 -25.24 8.14 13.18
CA ILE A 626 -24.31 9.28 13.21
C ILE A 626 -23.59 9.31 14.57
N LEU A 627 -22.26 9.37 14.51
CA LEU A 627 -21.40 9.52 15.68
C LEU A 627 -21.29 11.00 16.04
N THR A 628 -21.99 11.41 17.08
CA THR A 628 -21.90 12.78 17.60
C THR A 628 -20.68 12.94 18.50
N LYS A 629 -20.30 14.19 18.73
CA LYS A 629 -19.18 14.56 19.60
C LYS A 629 -19.38 14.08 21.05
N GLU A 630 -20.61 14.14 21.54
CA GLU A 630 -21.00 13.68 22.88
C GLU A 630 -20.79 12.17 23.03
N LYS A 631 -21.30 11.38 22.08
CA LYS A 631 -21.12 9.91 22.07
C LYS A 631 -19.64 9.53 21.99
N LEU A 632 -18.87 10.24 21.16
CA LEU A 632 -17.43 10.02 21.07
C LEU A 632 -16.74 10.31 22.42
N HIS A 633 -17.16 11.36 23.13
CA HIS A 633 -16.61 11.66 24.45
C HIS A 633 -16.93 10.57 25.47
N GLU A 634 -18.16 10.07 25.50
CA GLU A 634 -18.58 8.96 26.38
C GLU A 634 -17.70 7.72 26.13
N GLN A 635 -17.54 7.33 24.87
CA GLN A 635 -16.70 6.19 24.46
C GLN A 635 -15.23 6.38 24.88
N LEU A 636 -14.66 7.57 24.68
CA LEU A 636 -13.27 7.86 25.04
C LEU A 636 -13.03 7.88 26.56
N ILE A 637 -14.02 8.26 27.35
CA ILE A 637 -13.94 8.22 28.82
C ILE A 637 -13.93 6.76 29.30
N GLU A 638 -14.76 5.88 28.74
CA GLU A 638 -14.75 4.45 29.05
C GLU A 638 -13.42 3.77 28.65
N LEU A 639 -12.92 4.08 27.44
CA LEU A 639 -11.71 3.47 26.87
C LEU A 639 -10.40 3.89 27.56
N LYS A 640 -10.36 5.03 28.26
CA LYS A 640 -9.18 5.49 29.03
C LYS A 640 -8.68 4.46 30.06
N THR A 641 -9.53 3.52 30.45
CA THR A 641 -9.19 2.47 31.43
C THR A 641 -8.68 1.16 30.80
N THR A 642 -8.74 1.01 29.46
CA THR A 642 -8.54 -0.29 28.79
C THR A 642 -7.55 -0.30 27.61
N ASP A 643 -7.10 0.85 27.09
CA ASP A 643 -6.11 0.89 25.99
C ASP A 643 -4.69 0.51 26.48
N LYS A 644 -4.31 -0.76 26.27
CA LYS A 644 -3.00 -1.32 26.62
C LYS A 644 -1.82 -0.72 25.83
N TYR A 645 -2.06 0.08 24.79
CA TYR A 645 -1.05 0.58 23.84
C TYR A 645 -0.86 2.10 23.88
N TRP A 646 -1.27 2.77 24.96
CA TRP A 646 -1.05 4.21 25.15
C TRP A 646 0.43 4.62 25.09
N ASN A 647 1.34 3.71 25.44
CA ASN A 647 2.79 3.93 25.45
C ASN A 647 3.49 3.63 24.11
N GLN A 648 2.76 3.37 23.03
CA GLN A 648 3.33 3.00 21.73
C GLN A 648 2.73 3.82 20.58
N SER A 649 3.58 4.61 19.91
CA SER A 649 3.27 5.33 18.66
C SER A 649 2.02 6.23 18.72
N VAL A 650 1.76 6.88 19.85
CA VAL A 650 0.59 7.75 20.03
C VAL A 650 0.93 9.23 19.86
N TYR A 651 0.21 9.88 18.95
CA TYR A 651 0.10 11.33 18.82
C TYR A 651 -1.11 11.84 19.61
N LEU A 652 -0.86 12.70 20.59
CA LEU A 652 -1.89 13.27 21.45
C LEU A 652 -2.15 14.73 21.09
N SER A 653 -3.42 15.04 20.89
CA SER A 653 -3.84 16.43 20.71
C SER A 653 -5.09 16.74 21.52
N SER A 654 -5.24 18.00 21.89
CA SER A 654 -6.40 18.47 22.64
C SER A 654 -7.45 19.12 21.73
N SER A 655 -8.71 19.03 22.13
CA SER A 655 -9.77 19.82 21.51
C SER A 655 -9.65 21.29 21.96
N GLY A 656 -9.76 22.23 21.02
CA GLY A 656 -9.67 23.67 21.29
C GLY A 656 -11.01 24.31 21.68
N GLY A 657 -12.00 23.50 22.10
CA GLY A 657 -13.40 23.88 22.22
C GLY A 657 -13.70 24.86 23.37
N SER A 658 -14.80 25.59 23.21
CA SER A 658 -15.35 26.61 24.12
C SER A 658 -16.23 26.04 25.25
N GLY A 659 -16.20 24.73 25.50
CA GLY A 659 -17.12 24.02 26.41
C GLY A 659 -16.54 23.59 27.76
N GLY A 660 -15.44 24.20 28.21
CA GLY A 660 -14.90 24.03 29.58
C GLY A 660 -14.12 22.73 29.87
N LYS A 661 -14.49 21.57 29.30
CA LYS A 661 -13.75 20.30 29.50
C LYS A 661 -12.74 20.03 28.37
N ARG A 662 -11.46 20.02 28.73
CA ARG A 662 -10.35 19.71 27.81
C ARG A 662 -10.31 18.20 27.52
N LEU A 663 -10.46 17.84 26.25
CA LEU A 663 -10.42 16.46 25.79
C LEU A 663 -9.14 16.17 25.05
N PHE A 664 -8.62 14.96 25.25
CA PHE A 664 -7.43 14.47 24.55
C PHE A 664 -7.87 13.40 23.57
N PHE A 665 -7.47 13.57 22.32
CA PHE A 665 -7.70 12.62 21.26
C PHE A 665 -6.38 11.96 20.89
N ALA A 666 -6.34 10.63 21.01
CA ALA A 666 -5.19 9.81 20.72
C ALA A 666 -5.27 9.25 19.30
N THR A 667 -4.18 9.38 18.56
CA THR A 667 -4.08 8.95 17.16
C THR A 667 -2.74 8.29 16.95
N ASP A 668 -2.59 7.43 15.95
CA ASP A 668 -1.28 6.86 15.65
C ASP A 668 -0.38 7.90 14.96
N ILE A 669 0.92 7.92 15.30
CA ILE A 669 1.89 8.88 14.73
C ILE A 669 2.02 8.69 13.22
N GLN A 670 2.14 7.44 12.74
CA GLN A 670 2.32 7.16 11.31
C GLN A 670 1.03 7.45 10.53
N GLU A 671 -0.13 7.20 11.13
CA GLU A 671 -1.41 7.58 10.52
C GLU A 671 -1.55 9.10 10.37
N ASN A 672 -1.11 9.89 11.36
CA ASN A 672 -1.09 11.36 11.23
C ASN A 672 -0.14 11.84 10.15
N LEU A 673 1.10 11.35 10.13
CA LEU A 673 2.09 11.74 9.13
C LEU A 673 1.61 11.40 7.72
N ARG A 674 0.99 10.22 7.55
CA ARG A 674 0.38 9.81 6.27
C ARG A 674 -0.76 10.74 5.85
N GLN A 675 -1.66 11.10 6.78
CA GLN A 675 -2.74 12.05 6.50
C GLN A 675 -2.19 13.42 6.07
N ARG A 676 -1.15 13.92 6.76
CA ARG A 676 -0.49 15.19 6.41
C ARG A 676 0.15 15.12 5.03
N GLN A 677 0.87 14.03 4.72
CA GLN A 677 1.49 13.84 3.41
C GLN A 677 0.46 13.82 2.27
N ILE A 678 -0.67 13.15 2.45
CA ILE A 678 -1.75 13.12 1.44
C ILE A 678 -2.29 14.54 1.19
N LEU A 679 -2.48 15.33 2.25
CA LEU A 679 -2.94 16.71 2.11
C LEU A 679 -1.87 17.59 1.42
N VAL A 680 -0.59 17.41 1.74
CA VAL A 680 0.52 18.13 1.11
C VAL A 680 0.63 17.81 -0.38
N ASN A 681 0.44 16.55 -0.77
CA ASN A 681 0.42 16.18 -2.19
C ASN A 681 -0.67 16.96 -2.94
N MET A 682 -1.89 17.03 -2.38
CA MET A 682 -2.95 17.87 -2.94
C MET A 682 -2.57 19.37 -2.97
N MET A 683 -1.88 19.87 -1.94
CA MET A 683 -1.43 21.26 -1.89
C MET A 683 -0.40 21.58 -2.97
N LEU A 684 0.51 20.65 -3.28
CA LEU A 684 1.47 20.77 -4.38
C LEU A 684 0.74 20.70 -5.74
N ASP A 685 -0.16 19.73 -5.92
CA ASP A 685 -0.92 19.53 -7.16
C ASP A 685 -1.78 20.76 -7.55
N GLU A 686 -2.25 21.53 -6.56
CA GLU A 686 -3.09 22.72 -6.77
C GLU A 686 -2.34 24.05 -6.58
N ASN A 687 -0.99 24.01 -6.54
CA ASN A 687 -0.12 25.18 -6.36
C ASN A 687 -0.49 26.03 -5.13
N ILE A 688 -0.92 25.37 -4.06
CA ILE A 688 -1.20 26.01 -2.78
C ILE A 688 0.13 26.33 -2.08
N ILE A 689 1.05 25.36 -2.07
CA ILE A 689 2.39 25.44 -1.48
C ILE A 689 3.45 25.02 -2.49
N SER A 690 4.68 25.51 -2.37
CA SER A 690 5.83 25.12 -3.21
C SER A 690 7.15 25.21 -2.46
N ASP A 691 8.19 24.55 -2.99
CA ASP A 691 9.57 24.57 -2.46
C ASP A 691 10.22 25.97 -2.44
N ARG A 692 9.60 26.96 -3.10
CA ARG A 692 10.02 28.37 -3.09
C ARG A 692 9.44 29.19 -1.95
N ASP A 693 8.46 28.64 -1.23
CA ASP A 693 7.80 29.37 -0.15
C ASP A 693 8.72 29.49 1.07
N ILE A 694 8.80 30.71 1.59
CA ILE A 694 9.39 31.05 2.90
C ILE A 694 8.23 31.40 3.83
N CYS A 695 7.90 30.44 4.69
CA CYS A 695 6.72 30.44 5.52
C CYS A 695 7.03 30.89 6.96
N LEU A 696 6.51 32.05 7.37
CA LEU A 696 6.58 32.51 8.75
C LEU A 696 5.40 31.97 9.57
N ASN A 697 5.69 31.08 10.52
CA ASN A 697 4.68 30.35 11.29
C ASN A 697 4.41 30.99 12.66
N LEU A 698 3.22 31.57 12.84
CA LEU A 698 2.73 32.21 14.06
C LEU A 698 1.60 31.43 14.73
N PHE A 699 1.39 30.16 14.39
CA PHE A 699 0.40 29.32 15.08
C PHE A 699 0.81 29.02 16.53
N GLN A 700 -0.19 28.69 17.38
CA GLN A 700 0.05 28.37 18.79
C GLN A 700 0.88 27.10 18.96
N TYR A 701 1.94 27.20 19.76
CA TYR A 701 2.76 26.07 20.22
C TYR A 701 2.47 25.75 21.71
N GLY A 702 2.71 24.50 22.11
CA GLY A 702 2.50 24.05 23.49
C GLY A 702 1.05 23.66 23.82
N ASN A 703 0.78 23.39 25.10
CA ASN A 703 -0.54 23.00 25.61
C ASN A 703 -1.21 21.84 24.83
N ILE A 704 -0.44 20.89 24.31
CA ILE A 704 -0.97 19.72 23.57
C ILE A 704 -1.89 20.21 22.41
N TYR A 705 -1.60 21.39 21.87
CA TYR A 705 -2.27 21.98 20.72
C TYR A 705 -1.35 21.85 19.51
N ARG A 706 -1.95 21.56 18.35
CA ARG A 706 -1.25 20.94 17.23
C ARG A 706 -1.00 21.83 16.03
N SER A 707 -1.60 23.02 15.98
CA SER A 707 -1.55 23.87 14.77
C SER A 707 -0.12 24.25 14.40
N PHE A 708 0.71 24.68 15.34
CA PHE A 708 2.11 25.03 15.02
C PHE A 708 2.89 23.89 14.37
N GLU A 709 2.85 22.70 14.97
CA GLU A 709 3.54 21.51 14.47
C GLU A 709 3.02 21.07 13.10
N ILE A 710 1.69 21.02 12.91
CA ILE A 710 1.08 20.61 11.64
C ILE A 710 1.58 21.46 10.46
N PHE A 711 1.65 22.78 10.66
CA PHE A 711 2.06 23.68 9.59
C PHE A 711 3.58 23.63 9.32
N ASN A 712 4.40 23.34 10.32
CA ASN A 712 5.82 23.06 10.12
C ASN A 712 6.04 21.75 9.36
N ASP A 713 5.23 20.73 9.65
CA ASP A 713 5.23 19.46 8.93
C ASP A 713 4.82 19.66 7.47
N PHE A 714 3.79 20.45 7.19
CA PHE A 714 3.39 20.77 5.82
C PHE A 714 4.52 21.43 5.03
N CYS A 715 5.20 22.42 5.63
CA CYS A 715 6.36 23.05 5.00
C CYS A 715 7.49 22.04 4.76
N SER A 716 7.80 21.20 5.74
CA SER A 716 8.88 20.20 5.64
C SER A 716 8.59 19.17 4.55
N MET A 717 7.36 18.66 4.48
CA MET A 717 6.92 17.69 3.47
C MET A 717 6.85 18.28 2.06
N ALA A 718 6.64 19.60 1.95
CA ALA A 718 6.63 20.33 0.68
C ALA A 718 8.00 20.91 0.29
N ASN A 719 9.05 20.63 1.07
CA ASN A 719 10.42 21.17 0.90
C ASN A 719 10.49 22.71 0.92
N CYS A 720 9.62 23.37 1.69
CA CYS A 720 9.62 24.83 1.87
C CYS A 720 10.54 25.25 3.01
N THR A 721 10.95 26.52 3.02
CA THR A 721 11.56 27.13 4.21
C THR A 721 10.47 27.45 5.23
N THR A 722 10.58 26.96 6.46
CA THR A 722 9.69 27.37 7.57
C THR A 722 10.46 28.15 8.64
N ILE A 723 9.88 29.23 9.13
CA ILE A 723 10.39 30.07 10.22
C ILE A 723 9.44 29.87 11.42
N PRO A 724 9.78 28.97 12.36
CA PRO A 724 8.89 28.52 13.43
C PRO A 724 8.89 29.49 14.64
N MET A 725 8.29 30.68 14.49
CA MET A 725 8.26 31.73 15.54
C MET A 725 7.22 31.48 16.65
N GLY A 726 6.06 30.96 16.28
CA GLY A 726 4.97 30.65 17.21
C GLY A 726 4.15 31.88 17.62
N ALA A 727 2.97 31.64 18.18
CA ALA A 727 2.04 32.72 18.53
C ALA A 727 2.52 33.62 19.69
N ASP A 728 3.38 33.10 20.57
CA ASP A 728 3.86 33.81 21.77
C ASP A 728 5.04 34.76 21.50
N ALA A 729 5.59 34.76 20.28
CA ALA A 729 6.64 35.69 19.89
C ALA A 729 6.16 37.16 19.92
N SER A 730 7.06 38.07 20.32
CA SER A 730 6.77 39.51 20.36
C SER A 730 6.57 40.05 18.94
N ASN A 731 5.79 41.12 18.78
CA ASN A 731 5.58 41.69 17.45
C ASN A 731 6.84 42.37 16.91
N GLU A 732 7.70 42.87 17.79
CA GLU A 732 9.03 43.39 17.50
C GLU A 732 9.91 42.32 16.82
N ASP A 733 10.05 41.16 17.47
CA ASP A 733 10.89 40.07 16.96
C ASP A 733 10.33 39.51 15.65
N ILE A 734 9.00 39.41 15.55
CA ILE A 734 8.33 38.97 14.31
C ILE A 734 8.65 39.93 13.16
N TYR A 735 8.57 41.25 13.41
CA TYR A 735 8.92 42.23 12.40
C TYR A 735 10.40 42.14 11.99
N GLU A 736 11.31 41.94 12.94
CA GLU A 736 12.73 41.73 12.64
C GLU A 736 12.94 40.51 11.74
N MET A 737 12.24 39.40 12.01
CA MET A 737 12.31 38.20 11.16
C MET A 737 11.70 38.44 9.78
N ILE A 738 10.62 39.22 9.67
CA ILE A 738 10.05 39.60 8.38
C ILE A 738 11.06 40.41 7.57
N GLU A 739 11.73 41.38 8.20
CA GLU A 739 12.74 42.20 7.55
C GLU A 739 13.98 41.41 7.13
N TYR A 740 14.42 40.47 7.96
CA TYR A 740 15.62 39.69 7.70
C TYR A 740 15.39 38.60 6.64
N PHE A 741 14.34 37.81 6.78
CA PHE A 741 14.10 36.63 5.93
C PHE A 741 13.18 36.89 4.74
N LYS A 742 12.46 38.02 4.73
CA LYS A 742 11.50 38.40 3.68
C LYS A 742 10.54 37.25 3.30
N PRO A 743 9.78 36.69 4.27
CA PRO A 743 8.85 35.61 4.00
C PRO A 743 7.77 36.03 3.00
N ASN A 744 7.43 35.18 2.04
CA ASN A 744 6.31 35.40 1.11
C ASN A 744 4.99 34.79 1.63
N VAL A 745 5.05 33.92 2.65
CA VAL A 745 3.87 33.30 3.26
C VAL A 745 3.83 33.57 4.76
N LEU A 746 2.70 34.06 5.27
CA LEU A 746 2.45 34.24 6.70
C LEU A 746 1.36 33.28 7.17
N MET A 747 1.60 32.55 8.25
CA MET A 747 0.71 31.51 8.75
C MET A 747 0.30 31.79 10.20
N GLY A 748 -0.99 31.76 10.52
CA GLY A 748 -1.44 31.97 11.89
C GLY A 748 -2.96 31.96 12.06
N SER A 749 -3.44 32.08 13.30
CA SER A 749 -4.86 32.34 13.52
C SER A 749 -5.20 33.77 13.08
N PRO A 750 -6.39 34.02 12.51
CA PRO A 750 -6.85 35.36 12.16
C PRO A 750 -6.62 36.40 13.26
N TYR A 751 -6.88 36.06 14.53
CA TYR A 751 -6.57 36.93 15.67
C TYR A 751 -5.08 37.29 15.77
N ARG A 752 -4.17 36.30 15.76
CA ARG A 752 -2.73 36.55 15.92
C ARG A 752 -2.17 37.38 14.78
N LEU A 753 -2.69 37.17 13.57
CA LEU A 753 -2.35 37.93 12.38
C LEU A 753 -2.83 39.39 12.47
N MET A 754 -4.06 39.62 12.98
CA MET A 754 -4.57 40.97 13.26
C MET A 754 -3.73 41.70 14.31
N GLN A 755 -3.31 41.02 15.39
CA GLN A 755 -2.44 41.64 16.40
C GLN A 755 -1.13 42.18 15.79
N LEU A 756 -0.53 41.41 14.88
CA LEU A 756 0.66 41.84 14.16
C LEU A 756 0.33 43.03 13.25
N ALA A 757 -0.78 42.96 12.51
CA ALA A 757 -1.18 44.02 11.59
C ALA A 757 -1.43 45.37 12.31
N PHE A 758 -2.14 45.36 13.45
CA PHE A 758 -2.33 46.55 14.29
C PHE A 758 -1.03 47.12 14.83
N TYR A 759 -0.13 46.23 15.27
CA TYR A 759 1.18 46.65 15.74
C TYR A 759 1.96 47.37 14.63
N LEU A 760 2.00 46.79 13.43
CA LEU A 760 2.71 47.36 12.29
C LEU A 760 2.12 48.70 11.85
N GLU A 761 0.79 48.80 11.82
CA GLU A 761 0.11 50.06 11.53
C GLU A 761 0.48 51.14 12.55
N LYS A 762 0.48 50.81 13.84
CA LYS A 762 0.87 51.73 14.92
C LYS A 762 2.34 52.15 14.83
N GLN A 763 3.20 51.30 14.29
CA GLN A 763 4.62 51.60 14.05
C GLN A 763 4.87 52.26 12.69
N GLU A 764 3.82 52.57 11.92
CA GLU A 764 3.91 53.11 10.55
C GLU A 764 4.70 52.21 9.57
N LYS A 765 4.70 50.89 9.82
CA LYS A 765 5.45 49.86 9.08
C LYS A 765 4.52 49.08 8.13
N ASN A 766 3.99 49.77 7.11
CA ASN A 766 2.94 49.23 6.24
C ASN A 766 3.43 48.68 4.89
N GLU A 767 4.74 48.52 4.70
CA GLU A 767 5.36 48.06 3.44
C GLU A 767 5.76 46.57 3.48
N ILE A 768 4.90 45.72 4.05
CA ILE A 768 5.13 44.27 4.08
C ILE A 768 4.38 43.62 2.93
N TYR A 769 5.07 42.93 2.04
CA TYR A 769 4.47 42.29 0.87
C TYR A 769 4.46 40.77 1.06
N LEU A 770 3.27 40.19 1.17
CA LEU A 770 3.07 38.75 1.23
C LEU A 770 2.31 38.26 0.00
N GLU A 771 2.69 37.10 -0.53
CA GLU A 771 1.95 36.44 -1.60
C GLU A 771 0.72 35.72 -1.05
N LYS A 772 0.86 35.03 0.09
CA LYS A 772 -0.17 34.16 0.66
C LYS A 772 -0.27 34.32 2.18
N ILE A 773 -1.49 34.21 2.71
CA ILE A 773 -1.75 34.10 4.15
C ILE A 773 -2.47 32.77 4.42
N TYR A 774 -1.88 31.92 5.27
CA TYR A 774 -2.51 30.67 5.70
C TYR A 774 -3.20 30.89 7.06
N PHE A 775 -4.47 30.52 7.13
CA PHE A 775 -5.23 30.68 8.36
C PHE A 775 -6.00 29.41 8.74
N ALA A 776 -6.19 29.23 10.05
CA ALA A 776 -6.95 28.13 10.62
C ALA A 776 -7.53 28.56 11.97
N CYS A 777 -8.29 27.65 12.60
CA CYS A 777 -8.90 27.79 13.93
C CYS A 777 -10.07 28.79 14.01
N GLU A 778 -10.08 29.85 13.21
CA GLU A 778 -11.13 30.87 13.11
C GLU A 778 -11.48 31.15 11.65
N SER A 779 -12.68 31.69 11.42
CA SER A 779 -13.07 32.20 10.11
C SER A 779 -12.36 33.53 9.85
N LEU A 780 -12.05 33.77 8.57
CA LEU A 780 -11.48 35.04 8.11
C LEU A 780 -12.53 35.80 7.30
N ASP A 781 -13.16 36.79 7.92
CA ASP A 781 -14.17 37.63 7.28
C ASP A 781 -13.57 38.69 6.35
N LYS A 782 -14.44 39.35 5.59
CA LYS A 782 -14.04 40.32 4.57
C LYS A 782 -13.37 41.58 5.18
N ILE A 783 -13.80 42.03 6.35
CA ILE A 783 -13.24 43.21 7.03
C ILE A 783 -11.77 42.94 7.38
N LYS A 784 -11.47 41.77 7.96
CA LYS A 784 -10.09 41.35 8.25
C LYS A 784 -9.25 41.17 6.98
N GLN A 785 -9.84 40.61 5.92
CA GLN A 785 -9.15 40.52 4.63
C GLN A 785 -8.81 41.90 4.07
N ASP A 786 -9.75 42.85 4.09
CA ASP A 786 -9.53 44.23 3.64
C ASP A 786 -8.41 44.90 4.45
N TYR A 787 -8.37 44.67 5.77
CA TYR A 787 -7.31 45.13 6.63
C TYR A 787 -5.94 44.49 6.27
N PHE A 788 -5.89 43.18 6.03
CA PHE A 788 -4.68 42.50 5.57
C PHE A 788 -4.23 42.92 4.17
N ARG A 789 -5.15 43.25 3.26
CA ARG A 789 -4.80 43.83 1.94
C ARG A 789 -4.07 45.15 2.12
N ARG A 790 -4.49 45.98 3.08
CA ARG A 790 -3.89 47.29 3.36
C ARG A 790 -2.50 47.18 4.00
N ILE A 791 -2.34 46.30 4.99
CA ILE A 791 -1.12 46.22 5.80
C ILE A 791 -0.07 45.27 5.20
N PHE A 792 -0.52 44.12 4.66
CA PHE A 792 0.37 43.06 4.16
C PHE A 792 0.40 42.96 2.62
N HIS A 793 -0.31 43.83 1.90
CA HIS A 793 -0.41 43.83 0.44
C HIS A 793 -0.78 42.46 -0.17
N CYS A 794 -1.48 41.63 0.61
CA CYS A 794 -1.78 40.24 0.27
C CYS A 794 -3.22 40.09 -0.19
N SER A 795 -3.45 39.28 -1.23
CA SER A 795 -4.79 39.02 -1.79
C SER A 795 -5.18 37.54 -1.80
N ILE A 796 -4.26 36.63 -1.43
CA ILE A 796 -4.47 35.18 -1.41
C ILE A 796 -4.48 34.68 0.03
N TYR A 797 -5.66 34.34 0.50
CA TYR A 797 -5.93 33.68 1.79
C TYR A 797 -6.25 32.20 1.58
N ILE A 798 -5.59 31.34 2.34
CA ILE A 798 -5.76 29.89 2.30
C ILE A 798 -6.23 29.40 3.67
N GLY A 799 -7.52 29.08 3.78
CA GLY A 799 -8.09 28.48 4.97
C GLY A 799 -7.82 26.98 5.07
N PHE A 800 -7.55 26.48 6.27
CA PHE A 800 -7.43 25.04 6.56
C PHE A 800 -8.57 24.58 7.47
N TYR A 801 -9.14 23.41 7.15
CA TYR A 801 -10.33 22.87 7.79
C TYR A 801 -10.09 21.48 8.38
N GLY A 802 -10.60 21.28 9.59
CA GLY A 802 -10.46 20.04 10.36
C GLY A 802 -10.63 20.24 11.87
N SER A 803 -10.51 19.15 12.62
CA SER A 803 -10.71 19.11 14.07
C SER A 803 -9.63 18.29 14.79
N ALA A 804 -9.78 18.06 16.10
CA ALA A 804 -8.84 17.18 16.84
C ALA A 804 -9.06 15.71 16.49
N GLU A 805 -10.33 15.39 16.38
CA GLU A 805 -10.88 14.09 16.10
C GLU A 805 -10.57 13.71 14.64
N THR A 806 -10.80 14.62 13.68
CA THR A 806 -10.63 14.36 12.24
C THR A 806 -9.20 14.60 11.72
N GLY A 807 -8.41 15.41 12.43
CA GLY A 807 -7.20 16.01 11.87
C GLY A 807 -7.53 17.07 10.82
N VAL A 808 -6.52 17.73 10.27
CA VAL A 808 -6.71 18.63 9.12
C VAL A 808 -6.85 17.76 7.87
N TYR A 809 -7.93 17.94 7.13
CA TYR A 809 -8.23 17.10 5.96
C TYR A 809 -8.66 17.88 4.72
N ALA A 810 -8.86 19.19 4.84
CA ALA A 810 -9.23 20.04 3.73
C ALA A 810 -8.55 21.41 3.82
N CYS A 811 -8.30 22.05 2.69
CA CYS A 811 -7.81 23.43 2.60
C CYS A 811 -8.33 24.14 1.36
N GLN A 812 -8.32 25.47 1.37
CA GLN A 812 -8.71 26.27 0.21
C GLN A 812 -7.59 26.29 -0.83
N SER A 813 -7.92 26.46 -2.10
CA SER A 813 -6.94 26.80 -3.12
C SER A 813 -6.99 28.31 -3.43
N PRO A 814 -5.96 28.90 -4.08
CA PRO A 814 -6.01 30.31 -4.48
C PRO A 814 -7.27 30.70 -5.26
N LYS A 815 -7.83 29.76 -6.04
CA LYS A 815 -9.10 29.94 -6.79
C LYS A 815 -10.31 30.21 -5.90
N TYR A 816 -10.29 29.72 -4.66
CA TYR A 816 -11.39 29.76 -3.70
C TYR A 816 -11.11 30.68 -2.52
N SER A 817 -10.05 31.49 -2.59
CA SER A 817 -9.52 32.29 -1.50
C SER A 817 -10.55 33.23 -0.85
N SER A 818 -11.49 33.78 -1.63
CA SER A 818 -12.55 34.67 -1.15
C SER A 818 -13.87 33.96 -0.86
N THR A 819 -13.88 32.64 -0.81
CA THR A 819 -15.08 31.81 -0.65
C THR A 819 -15.01 31.00 0.64
N LYS A 820 -16.04 30.19 0.92
CA LYS A 820 -16.01 29.17 1.98
C LYS A 820 -15.85 27.75 1.44
N ILE A 821 -15.29 27.63 0.23
CA ILE A 821 -15.10 26.35 -0.45
C ILE A 821 -13.70 25.81 -0.13
N TYR A 822 -13.65 24.56 0.30
CA TYR A 822 -12.46 23.81 0.64
C TYR A 822 -12.31 22.58 -0.26
N LEU A 823 -11.06 22.27 -0.58
CA LEU A 823 -10.65 21.10 -1.32
C LEU A 823 -10.23 20.00 -0.34
N TYR A 824 -10.63 18.76 -0.60
CA TYR A 824 -10.22 17.61 0.20
C TYR A 824 -9.84 16.40 -0.67
N PRO A 825 -8.84 15.59 -0.27
CA PRO A 825 -8.51 14.35 -0.98
C PRO A 825 -9.57 13.28 -0.72
N LYS A 826 -10.15 12.72 -1.78
CA LYS A 826 -11.15 11.62 -1.66
C LYS A 826 -10.55 10.35 -1.09
N GLU A 827 -9.24 10.17 -1.18
CA GLU A 827 -8.52 9.05 -0.54
C GLU A 827 -8.30 9.25 0.98
N LEU A 828 -8.47 10.47 1.48
CA LEU A 828 -8.26 10.82 2.89
C LEU A 828 -9.57 10.75 3.69
N VAL A 829 -10.61 11.40 3.18
CA VAL A 829 -11.94 11.46 3.82
C VAL A 829 -13.05 11.22 2.81
N GLN A 830 -14.11 10.57 3.29
CA GLN A 830 -15.43 10.59 2.67
C GLN A 830 -16.30 11.61 3.41
N ILE A 831 -16.98 12.47 2.65
CA ILE A 831 -17.84 13.51 3.21
C ILE A 831 -19.26 13.34 2.66
N GLU A 832 -20.24 13.38 3.56
CA GLU A 832 -21.66 13.30 3.30
C GLU A 832 -22.38 14.49 3.96
N ILE A 833 -23.52 14.87 3.39
CA ILE A 833 -24.35 15.96 3.91
C ILE A 833 -25.69 15.37 4.36
N VAL A 834 -25.97 15.42 5.65
CA VAL A 834 -27.23 14.95 6.24
C VAL A 834 -27.88 16.12 6.94
N ASP A 835 -29.05 16.55 6.47
CA ASP A 835 -29.75 17.75 6.99
C ASP A 835 -28.82 18.98 7.06
N SER A 836 -28.05 19.20 6.00
CA SER A 836 -27.01 20.24 5.89
C SER A 836 -25.79 20.06 6.81
N LYS A 837 -25.75 19.06 7.69
CA LYS A 837 -24.58 18.76 8.54
C LYS A 837 -23.51 18.02 7.76
N ILE A 838 -22.26 18.40 8.01
CA ILE A 838 -21.10 17.76 7.40
C ILE A 838 -20.74 16.51 8.20
N ILE A 839 -21.02 15.35 7.62
CA ILE A 839 -20.69 14.03 8.15
C ILE A 839 -19.40 13.53 7.51
N VAL A 840 -18.41 13.19 8.34
CA VAL A 840 -17.05 12.86 7.90
C VAL A 840 -16.69 11.44 8.29
N THR A 841 -16.12 10.69 7.35
CA THR A 841 -15.49 9.40 7.62
C THR A 841 -14.02 9.48 7.22
N ASN A 842 -13.13 9.25 8.18
CA ASN A 842 -11.68 9.26 7.93
C ASN A 842 -11.24 7.87 7.43
N LEU A 843 -10.64 7.82 6.24
CA LEU A 843 -10.28 6.58 5.54
C LEU A 843 -8.89 6.04 5.93
N ILE A 844 -8.07 6.86 6.59
CA ILE A 844 -6.68 6.57 6.90
C ILE A 844 -6.51 6.09 8.34
N ARG A 845 -7.21 6.73 9.29
CA ARG A 845 -7.08 6.45 10.73
C ARG A 845 -7.68 5.09 11.10
N LYS A 846 -6.92 4.26 11.83
CA LYS A 846 -7.42 3.02 12.42
C LYS A 846 -7.57 3.14 13.93
N ARG A 847 -6.69 3.89 14.59
CA ARG A 847 -6.82 4.18 16.03
C ARG A 847 -7.89 5.25 16.22
N ASN A 848 -8.89 4.96 17.07
CA ASN A 848 -10.07 5.82 17.29
C ASN A 848 -10.73 6.23 15.97
N GLN A 849 -11.06 5.22 15.16
CA GLN A 849 -11.59 5.42 13.82
C GLN A 849 -12.89 6.25 13.85
N LEU A 850 -12.93 7.29 13.02
CA LEU A 850 -14.12 8.11 12.84
C LEU A 850 -14.90 7.65 11.61
N ILE A 851 -16.07 7.08 11.87
CA ILE A 851 -17.02 6.64 10.84
C ILE A 851 -18.34 7.37 11.11
N CYS A 852 -18.94 7.97 10.08
CA CYS A 852 -20.19 8.74 10.21
C CYS A 852 -20.09 9.87 11.25
N PHE A 853 -18.94 10.53 11.39
CA PHE A 853 -18.71 11.52 12.45
C PHE A 853 -19.33 12.87 12.09
N ASP A 854 -20.23 13.38 12.94
CA ASP A 854 -20.76 14.74 12.82
C ASP A 854 -19.69 15.75 13.21
N SER A 855 -19.24 16.54 12.24
CA SER A 855 -18.24 17.59 12.47
C SER A 855 -18.76 18.76 13.33
N GLY A 856 -20.08 18.92 13.42
CA GLY A 856 -20.75 20.05 14.09
C GLY A 856 -20.88 21.30 13.21
N ASP A 857 -20.40 21.27 11.96
CA ASP A 857 -20.54 22.35 11.00
C ASP A 857 -21.57 22.02 9.92
N LEU A 858 -22.23 23.05 9.40
CA LEU A 858 -23.12 22.95 8.25
C LEU A 858 -22.36 23.18 6.94
N GLY A 859 -22.77 22.50 5.87
CA GLY A 859 -22.17 22.65 4.56
C GLY A 859 -22.95 21.98 3.43
N ARG A 860 -22.39 22.07 2.23
CA ARG A 860 -22.85 21.32 1.06
C ARG A 860 -21.67 20.85 0.22
N LEU A 861 -21.86 19.75 -0.49
CA LEU A 861 -20.91 19.33 -1.53
C LEU A 861 -21.04 20.24 -2.75
N VAL A 862 -19.91 20.61 -3.32
CA VAL A 862 -19.84 21.42 -4.54
C VAL A 862 -19.47 20.50 -5.71
N SER A 863 -20.21 20.63 -6.82
CA SER A 863 -20.01 19.79 -8.01
C SER A 863 -18.60 19.96 -8.58
N ARG A 864 -17.91 18.83 -8.80
CA ARG A 864 -16.62 18.72 -9.50
C ARG A 864 -16.67 17.47 -10.37
N ASN A 865 -15.83 17.39 -11.40
CA ASN A 865 -15.74 16.22 -12.27
C ASN A 865 -15.59 14.93 -11.43
N GLU A 866 -16.40 13.91 -11.69
CA GLU A 866 -16.44 12.66 -10.91
C GLU A 866 -15.06 11.98 -10.86
N ASN A 867 -14.30 12.07 -11.95
CA ASN A 867 -12.95 11.53 -12.07
C ASN A 867 -11.87 12.33 -11.32
N SER A 868 -12.23 13.44 -10.68
CA SER A 868 -11.29 14.23 -9.87
C SER A 868 -10.86 13.46 -8.61
N LYS A 869 -9.55 13.45 -8.35
CA LYS A 869 -8.94 12.91 -7.11
C LYS A 869 -9.39 13.66 -5.85
N TYR A 870 -9.79 14.92 -6.00
CA TYR A 870 -10.20 15.80 -4.91
C TYR A 870 -11.69 16.15 -5.01
N GLY A 871 -12.36 16.24 -3.85
CA GLY A 871 -13.72 16.75 -3.70
C GLY A 871 -13.73 18.20 -3.24
N LEU A 872 -14.88 18.86 -3.36
CA LEU A 872 -15.10 20.23 -2.89
C LEU A 872 -16.25 20.27 -1.90
N ILE A 873 -16.05 21.01 -0.82
CA ILE A 873 -17.07 21.25 0.21
C ILE A 873 -17.17 22.75 0.51
N GLU A 874 -18.38 23.25 0.58
CA GLU A 874 -18.66 24.59 1.07
C GLU A 874 -19.17 24.52 2.51
N VAL A 875 -18.58 25.32 3.40
CA VAL A 875 -18.90 25.32 4.85
C VAL A 875 -19.64 26.61 5.20
N PHE A 876 -20.80 26.53 5.87
CA PHE A 876 -21.69 27.66 6.11
C PHE A 876 -21.55 28.29 7.51
N CYS A 877 -21.73 27.54 8.60
CA CYS A 877 -21.43 27.87 10.01
C CYS A 877 -21.85 26.70 10.94
N SER A 878 -21.45 26.72 12.22
CA SER A 878 -21.88 25.75 13.26
C SER A 878 -23.20 26.17 13.93
N GLU A 879 -24.16 25.25 14.10
CA GLU A 879 -25.35 25.49 14.94
C GLU A 879 -24.96 25.34 16.41
N ARG A 880 -24.89 26.46 17.15
CA ARG A 880 -24.83 26.41 18.61
C ARG A 880 -25.89 27.34 19.17
N LEU A 881 -26.94 26.76 19.74
CA LEU A 881 -28.00 27.50 20.40
C LEU A 881 -27.51 28.04 21.75
N ILE A 882 -27.94 29.26 22.07
CA ILE A 882 -27.68 29.99 23.30
C ILE A 882 -29.05 30.37 23.87
N LEU A 883 -29.40 29.78 25.00
CA LEU A 883 -30.63 30.12 25.72
C LEU A 883 -30.46 31.46 26.46
N ILE A 884 -31.30 32.45 26.20
CA ILE A 884 -31.37 33.70 26.97
C ILE A 884 -32.82 33.94 27.40
N GLY A 885 -33.11 33.76 28.69
CA GLY A 885 -34.50 33.70 29.16
C GLY A 885 -35.20 32.46 28.60
N ASP A 886 -36.33 32.66 27.91
CA ASP A 886 -37.08 31.63 27.20
C ASP A 886 -36.71 31.52 25.70
N ASP A 887 -35.84 32.40 25.17
CA ASP A 887 -35.51 32.44 23.74
C ASP A 887 -34.28 31.57 23.42
N ASP A 888 -34.40 30.73 22.38
CA ASP A 888 -33.33 29.92 21.81
C ASP A 888 -32.62 30.68 20.67
N LEU A 889 -31.49 31.32 20.99
CA LEU A 889 -30.76 32.14 20.03
C LEU A 889 -29.66 31.33 19.37
N SER A 890 -29.67 31.20 18.04
CA SER A 890 -28.51 30.63 17.36
C SER A 890 -27.33 31.59 17.41
N LYS A 891 -26.15 31.08 17.77
CA LYS A 891 -24.88 31.78 17.61
C LYS A 891 -24.70 32.29 16.18
N SER A 892 -25.13 31.54 15.17
CA SER A 892 -25.03 31.97 13.77
C SER A 892 -25.83 33.23 13.50
N ASP A 893 -27.00 33.36 14.11
CA ASP A 893 -27.91 34.46 13.84
C ASP A 893 -27.39 35.74 14.49
N ILE A 894 -26.83 35.62 15.70
CA ILE A 894 -26.09 36.71 16.33
C ILE A 894 -24.90 37.10 15.47
N GLU A 895 -24.06 36.15 15.04
CA GLU A 895 -22.88 36.46 14.22
C GLU A 895 -23.24 37.09 12.86
N GLU A 896 -24.28 36.60 12.18
CA GLU A 896 -24.74 37.14 10.89
C GLU A 896 -25.32 38.54 11.04
N THR A 897 -26.11 38.75 12.09
CA THR A 897 -26.69 40.05 12.41
C THR A 897 -25.59 41.07 12.74
N MET A 898 -24.55 40.64 13.46
CA MET A 898 -23.41 41.49 13.84
C MET A 898 -22.47 41.83 12.69
N LYS A 899 -22.47 41.11 11.56
CA LYS A 899 -21.69 41.49 10.36
C LYS A 899 -22.14 42.81 9.74
N GLN A 900 -23.36 43.25 10.05
CA GLN A 900 -23.93 44.51 9.55
C GLN A 900 -23.44 45.73 10.34
N ILE A 901 -22.57 45.51 11.32
CA ILE A 901 -22.05 46.52 12.24
C ILE A 901 -20.60 46.78 11.87
N ASP A 902 -20.27 48.06 11.70
CA ASP A 902 -18.93 48.51 11.33
C ASP A 902 -18.00 48.55 12.55
N VAL A 903 -17.61 47.37 13.05
CA VAL A 903 -16.61 47.19 14.12
C VAL A 903 -15.53 46.25 13.64
N THR A 904 -14.29 46.49 14.08
CA THR A 904 -13.16 45.66 13.67
C THR A 904 -13.23 44.29 14.32
N GLU A 905 -13.69 44.23 15.57
CA GLU A 905 -13.87 42.99 16.33
C GLU A 905 -14.87 43.18 17.47
N TRP A 906 -15.51 42.10 17.95
CA TRP A 906 -16.51 42.18 19.01
C TRP A 906 -16.61 40.89 19.84
N GLN A 907 -17.09 41.02 21.08
CA GLN A 907 -17.43 39.91 21.97
C GLN A 907 -18.76 40.18 22.67
N LEU A 908 -19.58 39.14 22.84
CA LEU A 908 -20.77 39.16 23.68
C LEU A 908 -20.50 38.31 24.92
N ILE A 909 -20.47 38.93 26.10
CA ILE A 909 -20.38 38.23 27.38
C ILE A 909 -21.79 38.12 27.96
N ILE A 910 -22.19 36.90 28.30
CA ILE A 910 -23.44 36.58 28.96
C ILE A 910 -23.09 36.25 30.41
N ASP A 911 -23.66 36.98 31.36
CA ASP A 911 -23.35 36.83 32.79
C ASP A 911 -24.63 36.93 33.65
N ASN A 912 -24.55 36.58 34.92
CA ASN A 912 -25.65 36.78 35.88
C ASN A 912 -25.38 38.01 36.74
N ILE A 913 -26.37 38.92 36.84
CA ILE A 913 -26.34 40.04 37.79
C ILE A 913 -27.03 39.59 39.08
N SER A 914 -26.24 39.30 40.11
CA SER A 914 -26.77 39.01 41.45
C SER A 914 -26.90 40.31 42.26
N HIS A 915 -28.04 40.99 42.14
CA HIS A 915 -28.48 41.97 43.13
C HIS A 915 -29.80 41.51 43.76
N GLU A 916 -29.91 41.69 45.07
CA GLU A 916 -30.87 41.04 45.97
C GLU A 916 -32.31 40.93 45.41
N LYS A 917 -32.73 39.68 45.16
CA LYS A 917 -34.08 39.17 44.83
C LYS A 917 -34.51 38.98 43.36
N ILE A 918 -33.71 39.31 42.33
CA ILE A 918 -34.05 38.97 40.93
C ILE A 918 -32.79 38.50 40.17
N ASN A 919 -32.82 37.29 39.60
CA ASN A 919 -31.78 36.81 38.69
C ASN A 919 -31.94 37.50 37.34
N LYS A 920 -31.14 38.55 37.08
CA LYS A 920 -31.09 39.19 35.75
C LYS A 920 -29.89 38.68 34.96
N ILE A 921 -30.06 38.51 33.65
CA ILE A 921 -28.99 38.18 32.70
C ILE A 921 -28.34 39.47 32.21
N LEU A 922 -27.01 39.59 32.28
CA LEU A 922 -26.23 40.64 31.64
C LEU A 922 -25.79 40.18 30.26
N LEU A 923 -26.09 40.97 29.24
CA LEU A 923 -25.45 40.94 27.93
C LEU A 923 -24.46 42.10 27.85
N LEU A 924 -23.17 41.82 27.98
CA LEU A 924 -22.11 42.82 27.83
C LEU A 924 -21.50 42.70 26.43
N PHE A 925 -21.76 43.69 25.58
CA PHE A 925 -21.20 43.78 24.25
C PHE A 925 -19.90 44.59 24.28
N ARG A 926 -18.78 43.90 24.11
CA ARG A 926 -17.44 44.50 24.03
C ARG A 926 -17.05 44.65 22.56
N TYR A 927 -16.52 45.80 22.16
CA TYR A 927 -16.19 46.05 20.75
C TYR A 927 -14.89 46.82 20.57
N VAL A 928 -14.17 46.48 19.50
CA VAL A 928 -12.99 47.22 19.03
C VAL A 928 -13.47 48.20 17.97
N LYS A 929 -13.25 49.48 18.24
CA LYS A 929 -13.76 50.58 17.44
C LYS A 929 -13.17 50.60 16.02
N SER A 930 -14.00 50.92 15.03
CA SER A 930 -13.58 51.38 13.71
C SER A 930 -13.50 52.92 13.72
N ASP A 931 -12.54 53.52 13.02
CA ASP A 931 -12.26 54.97 13.10
C ASP A 931 -13.42 55.88 12.65
N LEU A 932 -14.52 55.32 12.10
CA LEU A 932 -15.53 56.06 11.35
C LEU A 932 -16.86 56.30 12.09
N THR A 933 -17.08 55.72 13.28
CA THR A 933 -18.41 55.75 13.95
C THR A 933 -18.37 56.27 15.40
N SER A 934 -19.36 57.08 15.80
CA SER A 934 -19.52 57.51 17.20
C SER A 934 -20.14 56.40 18.06
N ASN A 935 -19.73 56.30 19.32
CA ASN A 935 -20.15 55.23 20.22
C ASN A 935 -21.67 55.17 20.38
N GLU A 936 -22.36 56.30 20.55
CA GLU A 936 -23.83 56.34 20.69
C GLU A 936 -24.58 55.80 19.47
N ILE A 937 -24.10 56.09 18.25
CA ILE A 937 -24.72 55.59 17.01
C ILE A 937 -24.50 54.08 16.90
N LEU A 938 -23.31 53.62 17.24
CA LEU A 938 -22.95 52.22 17.21
C LEU A 938 -23.76 51.40 18.22
N GLU A 939 -23.84 51.83 19.46
CA GLU A 939 -24.58 51.15 20.54
C GLU A 939 -26.07 51.02 20.20
N LYS A 940 -26.68 52.09 19.69
CA LYS A 940 -28.07 52.06 19.22
C LYS A 940 -28.28 51.12 18.02
N THR A 941 -27.28 51.05 17.13
CA THR A 941 -27.29 50.14 15.99
C THR A 941 -27.17 48.68 16.43
N VAL A 942 -26.25 48.38 17.34
CA VAL A 942 -26.09 47.04 17.95
C VAL A 942 -27.35 46.64 18.68
N GLN A 943 -27.97 47.53 19.45
CA GLN A 943 -29.22 47.25 20.15
C GLN A 943 -30.36 46.90 19.19
N ASN A 944 -30.51 47.63 18.08
CA ASN A 944 -31.51 47.35 17.05
C ASN A 944 -31.25 46.01 16.33
N TYR A 945 -30.00 45.63 16.15
CA TYR A 945 -29.63 44.37 15.52
C TYR A 945 -29.80 43.19 16.47
N LEU A 946 -29.35 43.32 17.72
CA LEU A 946 -29.62 42.32 18.76
C LEU A 946 -31.11 42.08 18.93
N GLN A 947 -31.96 43.13 18.88
CA GLN A 947 -33.41 42.98 18.94
C GLN A 947 -33.95 41.99 17.90
N LYS A 948 -33.39 41.97 16.69
CA LYS A 948 -33.86 41.08 15.61
C LYS A 948 -33.57 39.61 15.91
N CYS A 949 -32.68 39.32 16.85
CA CYS A 949 -32.39 37.97 17.27
C CYS A 949 -33.45 37.42 18.25
N PHE A 950 -34.14 38.26 19.02
CA PHE A 950 -35.12 37.84 20.03
C PHE A 950 -36.55 37.80 19.48
N GLU A 951 -37.37 36.83 19.94
CA GLU A 951 -38.80 36.77 19.57
C GLU A 951 -39.61 37.86 20.30
N LYS A 952 -39.25 38.13 21.56
CA LYS A 952 -39.85 39.19 22.37
C LYS A 952 -39.07 40.51 22.22
N PRO A 953 -39.73 41.68 22.25
CA PRO A 953 -39.04 42.97 22.37
C PRO A 953 -38.09 42.97 23.58
N LEU A 954 -36.84 43.44 23.41
CA LEU A 954 -35.86 43.66 24.48
C LEU A 954 -36.42 44.59 25.56
N SER A 955 -37.34 45.50 25.18
CA SER A 955 -38.09 46.34 26.12
C SER A 955 -39.02 45.54 27.05
N ASN A 956 -39.50 44.38 26.62
CA ASN A 956 -40.31 43.47 27.43
C ASN A 956 -39.44 42.53 28.27
N LEU A 957 -38.17 42.39 27.92
CA LEU A 957 -37.17 41.60 28.65
C LEU A 957 -36.36 42.44 29.65
N SER A 958 -36.62 43.75 29.79
CA SER A 958 -35.83 44.64 30.66
C SER A 958 -35.90 44.31 32.15
N GLU A 959 -36.93 43.56 32.58
CA GLU A 959 -37.02 43.05 33.96
C GLU A 959 -36.12 41.83 34.18
N GLU A 960 -35.75 41.09 33.13
CA GLU A 960 -34.97 39.84 33.17
C GLU A 960 -33.55 39.99 32.57
N LEU A 961 -33.31 41.03 31.76
CA LEU A 961 -32.10 41.21 30.96
C LEU A 961 -31.57 42.66 31.01
N THR A 962 -30.26 42.81 31.10
CA THR A 962 -29.54 44.10 31.01
C THR A 962 -28.55 44.05 29.85
N LEU A 963 -28.57 45.04 28.97
CA LEU A 963 -27.59 45.20 27.88
C LEU A 963 -26.60 46.30 28.24
N GLN A 964 -25.30 46.02 28.16
CA GLN A 964 -24.21 46.97 28.40
C GLN A 964 -23.22 46.97 27.23
N PHE A 965 -22.52 48.09 27.08
CA PHE A 965 -21.56 48.33 26.02
C PHE A 965 -20.22 48.74 26.60
N GLU A 966 -19.13 48.15 26.10
CA GLU A 966 -17.76 48.45 26.54
C GLU A 966 -16.85 48.58 25.30
N PRO A 967 -16.41 49.81 24.94
CA PRO A 967 -15.35 49.97 23.95
C PRO A 967 -14.03 49.47 24.54
N ILE A 968 -13.30 48.65 23.77
CA ILE A 968 -12.07 48.00 24.20
C ILE A 968 -10.97 48.09 23.16
N GLU A 969 -9.72 47.97 23.62
CA GLU A 969 -8.56 47.76 22.76
C GLU A 969 -8.47 46.30 22.30
N PHE A 970 -7.81 46.04 21.17
CA PHE A 970 -7.77 44.71 20.55
C PHE A 970 -7.07 43.64 21.42
N ASP A 971 -6.14 44.04 22.27
CA ASP A 971 -5.43 43.16 23.21
C ASP A 971 -6.27 42.78 24.44
N GLN A 972 -7.36 43.51 24.73
CA GLN A 972 -8.29 43.25 25.83
C GLN A 972 -9.34 42.17 25.49
N LEU A 973 -9.33 41.65 24.26
CA LEU A 973 -10.20 40.57 23.79
C LEU A 973 -9.90 39.25 24.52
N ILE A 974 -10.94 38.59 25.03
CA ILE A 974 -10.83 37.33 25.78
C ILE A 974 -10.61 36.14 24.83
N ARG A 975 -9.67 35.27 25.18
CA ARG A 975 -9.25 34.13 24.36
C ARG A 975 -9.33 32.80 25.11
N ASN A 976 -9.43 31.71 24.36
CA ASN A 976 -9.26 30.38 24.91
C ASN A 976 -7.78 30.15 25.27
N LYS A 977 -7.49 29.79 26.53
CA LYS A 977 -6.11 29.59 27.01
C LYS A 977 -5.35 28.45 26.31
N THR A 978 -6.05 27.48 25.72
CA THR A 978 -5.42 26.30 25.06
C THR A 978 -5.21 26.53 23.57
N SER A 979 -6.24 26.95 22.85
CA SER A 979 -6.19 27.13 21.39
C SER A 979 -5.78 28.54 20.96
N ASN A 980 -5.72 29.50 21.89
CA ASN A 980 -5.52 30.93 21.64
C ASN A 980 -6.60 31.55 20.72
N LYS A 981 -7.71 30.84 20.53
CA LYS A 981 -8.84 31.26 19.69
C LYS A 981 -9.62 32.39 20.36
N LEU A 982 -10.00 33.39 19.58
CA LEU A 982 -10.91 34.45 20.02
C LEU A 982 -12.28 33.87 20.39
N LEU A 983 -12.79 34.21 21.57
CA LEU A 983 -14.11 33.80 22.03
C LEU A 983 -15.15 34.88 21.71
N LYS A 984 -15.90 34.72 20.62
CA LYS A 984 -16.93 35.68 20.20
C LYS A 984 -18.09 35.81 21.18
N ILE A 985 -18.56 34.69 21.72
CA ILE A 985 -19.62 34.65 22.72
C ILE A 985 -19.10 33.86 23.92
N ILE A 986 -19.23 34.45 25.10
CA ILE A 986 -18.70 33.92 26.36
C ILE A 986 -19.86 33.84 27.33
N ASP A 987 -20.32 32.64 27.61
CA ASP A 987 -21.34 32.41 28.63
C ASP A 987 -20.68 32.08 29.96
N ARG A 988 -20.82 32.98 30.94
CA ARG A 988 -20.27 32.88 32.31
C ARG A 988 -21.31 32.41 33.32
N ARG A 989 -22.53 32.10 32.89
CA ARG A 989 -23.60 31.65 33.79
C ARG A 989 -23.32 30.28 34.40
N PHE A 990 -22.34 29.52 33.87
CA PHE A 990 -22.01 28.14 34.23
C PHE A 990 -20.53 27.94 34.55
#